data_AF-A0A269PGL5-F1
#
_entry.id   AF-A0A269PGL5-F1
#
_cell.length_a   1.000
_cell.length_b   1.000
_cell.length_c   1.000
_cell.angle_alpha   90.00
_cell.angle_beta   90.00
_cell.angle_gamma   90.00
#
_symmetry.space_group_name_H-M   'P 1'
#
loop_
_entity.id
_entity.type
_entity.pdbx_description
1 polymer ?
#
loop_
_entity_poly.entity_id
_entity_poly.type
_entity_poly.pdbx_seq_one_letter_code
_entity_poly.pdbx_strand_id
1 'polypeptide(L)'
;MALYRKYRPATFGEVIGQEQVTVPLSTALDNGRINHAYLFSGPRGCGKTSSARILARSLNCVEGPTSTPCGVCDSCRSLAPGGSGNLDVMELDAASHGGVDDMRDLRERAMFAPAESRYRVFIIDEAHMISQSGNNALLKIVEEPPEHLIFIFATTEPEKMLGTIRSRTHNYPFRLLTPQAMRELLEHVVAEEGAQVEDTVYPLVIRAGGGSPRDTLSVLDQLLAGAGPDGLTYDLALPLLGVTDLSLLDAAVDALASRDASAIFHTIDNVIESGHEPRRFALDLLDRLRDLLVVRTVPDAFGQGLVDAPVDRADILRAEAEQFNPAQLSALATEVNDRIQDLRGATSPRLLLEVMMAHLLTIDGGAGAPAPGSATPAQQPASGGPAGGSAAAAAAAAAAAAGGRGQVRSKSTPPPQRAPRPESQQREEAPQETPPQEKPQPTPPAEPARPAAPAEPMPREPKQQEPAAAQAQDSQDPDELFERVHRDWTRLRQSVGERNKVAEIMLTEAKPLGMDGQTLVIGHNTGALAERINADRNNADIVAVFEEKLGRRVQVRCVVGTDPSAANVRPRATPRAEQVWNPNQGTSSNEPAPEEPAGAPTAQKSQKNQKNQKNAANDWKAAAQAASRKAAEKAQRERDEIPLPPEPMDDEPDYDPYADGDGLPQDPAQAPAQSQSQPQAAPAPQQPEPAPQPAPAYTREDEERDMAEQAFSEEGTIDHRDATEVAMELLSKELGAKPM
;
A
#
# COMPACT_ATOMS: atom_id res chain seq x y z
N MET A 1 2.10 -4.48 -28.33
CA MET A 1 1.23 -4.73 -27.14
C MET A 1 2.16 -4.85 -25.96
N ALA A 2 1.84 -4.24 -24.81
CA ALA A 2 2.78 -4.22 -23.68
C ALA A 2 3.17 -5.63 -23.24
N LEU A 3 4.47 -5.84 -22.95
CA LEU A 3 5.03 -7.18 -22.66
C LEU A 3 4.28 -7.89 -21.53
N TYR A 4 3.99 -7.20 -20.42
CA TYR A 4 3.29 -7.80 -19.27
C TYR A 4 1.87 -8.33 -19.61
N ARG A 5 1.26 -7.88 -20.72
CA ARG A 5 -0.02 -8.42 -21.22
C ARG A 5 0.19 -9.56 -22.20
N LYS A 6 1.19 -9.46 -23.07
CA LYS A 6 1.51 -10.48 -24.10
C LYS A 6 2.01 -11.77 -23.45
N TYR A 7 2.91 -11.65 -22.48
CA TYR A 7 3.53 -12.76 -21.74
C TYR A 7 2.81 -13.07 -20.43
N ARG A 8 1.52 -12.74 -20.34
CA ARG A 8 0.74 -13.13 -19.17
C ARG A 8 0.56 -14.66 -19.21
N PRO A 9 0.90 -15.39 -18.13
CA PRO A 9 0.82 -16.84 -18.14
C PRO A 9 -0.61 -17.29 -18.39
N ALA A 10 -0.74 -18.28 -19.27
CA ALA A 10 -1.98 -18.94 -19.59
C ALA A 10 -2.23 -20.09 -18.63
N THR A 11 -1.23 -20.93 -18.33
CA THR A 11 -1.39 -22.13 -17.50
C THR A 11 -0.62 -22.03 -16.17
N PHE A 12 -0.95 -22.86 -15.18
CA PHE A 12 -0.22 -22.90 -13.92
C PHE A 12 1.26 -23.29 -14.10
N GLY A 13 1.58 -24.05 -15.15
CA GLY A 13 2.96 -24.42 -15.49
C GLY A 13 3.80 -23.28 -16.07
N GLU A 14 3.17 -22.21 -16.57
CA GLU A 14 3.86 -21.01 -17.07
C GLU A 14 4.07 -19.96 -15.98
N VAL A 15 3.50 -20.15 -14.78
CA VAL A 15 3.68 -19.23 -13.66
C VAL A 15 5.01 -19.52 -12.97
N ILE A 16 5.97 -18.62 -13.13
CA ILE A 16 7.34 -18.76 -12.64
C ILE A 16 7.43 -18.37 -11.16
N GLY A 17 8.17 -19.15 -10.36
CA GLY A 17 8.59 -18.82 -8.99
C GLY A 17 7.44 -18.74 -7.97
N GLN A 18 6.32 -19.41 -8.26
CA GLN A 18 5.18 -19.55 -7.36
C GLN A 18 4.79 -21.01 -7.14
N GLU A 19 5.75 -21.92 -7.18
CA GLU A 19 5.54 -23.37 -7.08
C GLU A 19 4.82 -23.75 -5.77
N GLN A 20 5.06 -23.00 -4.69
CA GLN A 20 4.37 -23.17 -3.41
C GLN A 20 2.85 -22.89 -3.48
N VAL A 21 2.37 -22.21 -4.53
CA VAL A 21 0.95 -21.95 -4.78
C VAL A 21 0.43 -22.80 -5.93
N THR A 22 1.15 -22.86 -7.05
CA THR A 22 0.68 -23.50 -8.28
C THR A 22 0.63 -25.02 -8.16
N VAL A 23 1.58 -25.66 -7.47
CA VAL A 23 1.60 -27.12 -7.29
C VAL A 23 0.46 -27.60 -6.39
N PRO A 24 0.21 -27.02 -5.20
CA PRO A 24 -0.95 -27.40 -4.39
C PRO A 24 -2.29 -27.12 -5.08
N LEU A 25 -2.43 -26.00 -5.81
CA LEU A 25 -3.64 -25.71 -6.57
C LEU A 25 -3.89 -26.74 -7.67
N SER A 26 -2.84 -27.08 -8.44
CA SER A 26 -2.92 -28.10 -9.49
C SER A 26 -3.33 -29.45 -8.93
N THR A 27 -2.69 -29.87 -7.83
CA THR A 27 -2.99 -31.13 -7.13
C THR A 27 -4.42 -31.13 -6.58
N ALA A 28 -4.91 -30.02 -6.04
CA ALA A 28 -6.28 -29.92 -5.53
C ALA A 28 -7.31 -30.04 -6.65
N LEU A 29 -7.07 -29.40 -7.80
CA LEU A 29 -7.93 -29.50 -8.99
C LEU A 29 -8.00 -30.92 -9.52
N ASP A 30 -6.86 -31.59 -9.68
CA ASP A 30 -6.79 -32.94 -10.24
C ASP A 30 -7.42 -33.99 -9.32
N ASN A 31 -7.44 -33.74 -8.01
CA ASN A 31 -8.13 -34.58 -7.02
C ASN A 31 -9.60 -34.18 -6.80
N GLY A 32 -10.14 -33.21 -7.55
CA GLY A 32 -11.51 -32.72 -7.40
C GLY A 32 -11.80 -32.01 -6.07
N ARG A 33 -10.76 -31.54 -5.35
CA ARG A 33 -10.88 -30.81 -4.08
C ARG A 33 -11.02 -29.32 -4.35
N ILE A 34 -12.20 -28.92 -4.80
CA ILE A 34 -12.51 -27.53 -5.15
C ILE A 34 -13.18 -26.85 -3.97
N ASN A 35 -12.66 -25.69 -3.58
CA ASN A 35 -13.22 -24.87 -2.52
C ASN A 35 -14.12 -23.78 -3.12
N HIS A 36 -15.11 -23.35 -2.36
CA HIS A 36 -16.01 -22.27 -2.77
C HIS A 36 -15.36 -20.88 -2.70
N ALA A 37 -14.29 -20.72 -1.92
CA ALA A 37 -13.62 -19.43 -1.75
C ALA A 37 -12.09 -19.55 -1.61
N TYR A 38 -11.38 -18.77 -2.42
CA TYR A 38 -9.92 -18.67 -2.46
C TYR A 38 -9.48 -17.24 -2.11
N LEU A 39 -8.39 -17.12 -1.34
CA LEU A 39 -7.75 -15.84 -1.04
C LEU A 39 -6.31 -15.88 -1.55
N PHE A 40 -6.03 -15.10 -2.59
CA PHE A 40 -4.70 -14.89 -3.14
C PHE A 40 -4.12 -13.63 -2.52
N SER A 41 -3.15 -13.81 -1.63
CA SER A 41 -2.52 -12.71 -0.89
C SER A 41 -1.08 -12.49 -1.36
N GLY A 42 -0.56 -11.28 -1.26
CA GLY A 42 0.85 -11.00 -1.53
C GLY A 42 1.10 -9.70 -2.29
N PRO A 43 2.38 -9.30 -2.48
CA PRO A 43 2.74 -8.01 -3.08
C PRO A 43 2.11 -7.77 -4.46
N ARG A 44 2.03 -6.50 -4.90
CA ARG A 44 1.49 -6.18 -6.22
C ARG A 44 2.36 -6.78 -7.32
N GLY A 45 1.72 -7.21 -8.40
CA GLY A 45 2.40 -7.66 -9.61
C GLY A 45 3.04 -9.06 -9.58
N CYS A 46 2.97 -9.79 -8.46
CA CYS A 46 3.45 -11.19 -8.33
C CYS A 46 2.62 -12.27 -9.04
N GLY A 47 1.52 -11.90 -9.72
CA GLY A 47 0.71 -12.85 -10.51
C GLY A 47 -0.59 -13.34 -9.87
N LYS A 48 -1.10 -12.70 -8.80
CA LYS A 48 -2.38 -13.03 -8.14
C LYS A 48 -3.57 -13.10 -9.13
N THR A 49 -3.88 -11.98 -9.78
CA THR A 49 -5.00 -11.88 -10.74
C THR A 49 -4.79 -12.76 -11.97
N SER A 50 -3.53 -12.95 -12.39
CA SER A 50 -3.22 -13.90 -13.47
C SER A 50 -3.60 -15.31 -13.06
N SER A 51 -3.13 -15.77 -11.89
CA SER A 51 -3.44 -17.10 -11.35
C SER A 51 -4.93 -17.30 -11.08
N ALA A 52 -5.65 -16.24 -10.71
CA ALA A 52 -7.11 -16.27 -10.53
C ALA A 52 -7.84 -16.59 -11.85
N ARG A 53 -7.41 -15.96 -12.96
CA ARG A 53 -7.94 -16.26 -14.29
C ARG A 53 -7.58 -17.68 -14.74
N ILE A 54 -6.36 -18.14 -14.44
CA ILE A 54 -5.93 -19.52 -14.73
C ILE A 54 -6.83 -20.51 -13.98
N LEU A 55 -7.09 -20.26 -12.68
CA LEU A 55 -7.99 -21.08 -11.88
C LEU A 55 -9.40 -21.11 -12.47
N ALA A 56 -9.98 -19.95 -12.80
CA ALA A 56 -11.29 -19.87 -13.45
C ALA A 56 -11.33 -20.66 -14.77
N ARG A 57 -10.25 -20.59 -15.55
CA ARG A 57 -10.11 -21.35 -16.81
C ARG A 57 -9.99 -22.85 -16.58
N SER A 58 -9.23 -23.28 -15.58
CA SER A 58 -9.09 -24.67 -15.16
C SER A 58 -10.41 -25.28 -14.68
N LEU A 59 -11.24 -24.49 -13.99
CA LEU A 59 -12.56 -24.90 -13.50
C LEU A 59 -13.59 -25.00 -14.62
N ASN A 60 -13.58 -24.05 -15.55
CA ASN A 60 -14.58 -23.92 -16.63
C ASN A 60 -14.12 -24.50 -17.98
N CYS A 61 -12.98 -25.17 -18.03
CA CYS A 61 -12.57 -25.94 -19.20
C CYS A 61 -13.58 -27.07 -19.48
N VAL A 62 -13.78 -27.42 -20.74
CA VAL A 62 -14.63 -28.57 -21.13
C VAL A 62 -14.08 -29.89 -20.56
N GLU A 63 -12.75 -30.01 -20.51
CA GLU A 63 -12.03 -31.11 -19.87
C GLU A 63 -11.81 -30.89 -18.35
N GLY A 64 -12.37 -29.80 -17.82
CA GLY A 64 -12.21 -29.40 -16.42
C GLY A 64 -13.23 -30.05 -15.48
N PRO A 65 -12.94 -30.09 -14.17
CA PRO A 65 -11.82 -29.42 -13.49
C PRO A 65 -10.46 -30.09 -13.74
N THR A 66 -9.45 -29.33 -14.17
CA THR A 66 -8.10 -29.84 -14.46
C THR A 66 -7.03 -28.79 -14.20
N SER A 67 -5.84 -29.22 -13.76
CA SER A 67 -4.67 -28.35 -13.66
C SER A 67 -4.14 -27.88 -15.02
N THR A 68 -4.40 -28.63 -16.10
CA THR A 68 -3.93 -28.35 -17.46
C THR A 68 -5.10 -28.07 -18.40
N PRO A 69 -5.64 -26.84 -18.42
CA PRO A 69 -6.77 -26.49 -19.31
C PRO A 69 -6.36 -26.62 -20.79
N CYS A 70 -7.27 -27.12 -21.63
CA CYS A 70 -6.95 -27.53 -23.01
C CYS A 70 -6.52 -26.40 -23.95
N GLY A 71 -6.82 -25.14 -23.62
CA GLY A 71 -6.44 -23.97 -24.43
C GLY A 71 -7.26 -23.75 -25.70
N VAL A 72 -8.05 -24.72 -26.14
CA VAL A 72 -8.76 -24.68 -27.43
C VAL A 72 -10.29 -24.49 -27.33
N CYS A 73 -10.91 -24.85 -26.20
CA CYS A 73 -12.36 -24.68 -26.00
C CYS A 73 -12.76 -23.20 -25.85
N ASP A 74 -14.04 -22.88 -26.03
CA ASP A 74 -14.55 -21.50 -25.97
C ASP A 74 -14.24 -20.83 -24.64
N SER A 75 -14.49 -21.53 -23.52
CA SER A 75 -14.13 -21.04 -22.19
C SER A 75 -12.62 -20.75 -22.07
N CYS A 76 -11.77 -21.65 -22.57
CA CYS A 76 -10.31 -21.45 -22.55
C CYS A 76 -9.86 -20.28 -23.42
N ARG A 77 -10.44 -20.11 -24.61
CA ARG A 77 -10.13 -18.99 -25.52
C ARG A 77 -10.61 -17.66 -24.96
N SER A 78 -11.80 -17.62 -24.38
CA SER A 78 -12.38 -16.43 -23.75
C SER A 78 -11.60 -15.97 -22.52
N LEU A 79 -11.06 -16.90 -21.74
CA LEU A 79 -10.26 -16.64 -20.53
C LEU A 79 -8.74 -16.60 -20.79
N ALA A 80 -8.30 -16.78 -22.03
CA ALA A 80 -6.89 -16.68 -22.41
C ALA A 80 -6.36 -15.23 -22.21
N PRO A 81 -5.03 -15.04 -22.13
CA PRO A 81 -4.43 -13.71 -22.23
C PRO A 81 -4.95 -12.93 -23.45
N GLY A 82 -5.64 -11.81 -23.21
CA GLY A 82 -6.24 -11.00 -24.27
C GLY A 82 -7.59 -11.50 -24.82
N GLY A 83 -8.19 -12.53 -24.21
CA GLY A 83 -9.52 -13.03 -24.56
C GLY A 83 -10.64 -12.01 -24.28
N SER A 84 -11.80 -12.23 -24.90
CA SER A 84 -12.97 -11.35 -24.81
C SER A 84 -13.69 -11.38 -23.45
N GLY A 85 -13.28 -12.26 -22.53
CA GLY A 85 -13.99 -12.53 -21.28
C GLY A 85 -15.07 -13.60 -21.44
N ASN A 86 -15.48 -14.20 -20.32
CA ASN A 86 -16.51 -15.23 -20.23
C ASN A 86 -17.66 -14.72 -19.36
N LEU A 87 -18.92 -14.97 -19.75
CA LEU A 87 -20.11 -14.47 -19.05
C LEU A 87 -20.25 -15.01 -17.61
N ASP A 88 -19.72 -16.20 -17.38
CA ASP A 88 -19.72 -16.89 -16.08
C ASP A 88 -18.49 -16.54 -15.23
N VAL A 89 -17.56 -15.75 -15.75
CA VAL A 89 -16.39 -15.26 -14.99
C VAL A 89 -16.44 -13.74 -14.92
N MET A 90 -16.77 -13.22 -13.74
CA MET A 90 -16.84 -11.79 -13.51
C MET A 90 -15.61 -11.32 -12.75
N GLU A 91 -14.86 -10.38 -13.34
CA GLU A 91 -13.74 -9.72 -12.70
C GLU A 91 -14.16 -8.33 -12.21
N LEU A 92 -13.99 -8.08 -10.92
CA LEU A 92 -14.33 -6.82 -10.27
C LEU A 92 -13.08 -6.24 -9.60
N ASP A 93 -12.77 -4.98 -9.90
CA ASP A 93 -11.74 -4.23 -9.17
C ASP A 93 -12.40 -3.47 -8.00
N ALA A 94 -12.13 -3.92 -6.77
CA ALA A 94 -12.73 -3.34 -5.57
C ALA A 94 -12.24 -1.91 -5.27
N ALA A 95 -11.11 -1.48 -5.85
CA ALA A 95 -10.68 -0.08 -5.75
C ALA A 95 -11.66 0.88 -6.45
N SER A 96 -12.34 0.39 -7.50
CA SER A 96 -13.31 1.15 -8.29
C SER A 96 -14.76 0.81 -7.94
N HIS A 97 -15.02 -0.45 -7.57
CA HIS A 97 -16.36 -1.01 -7.33
C HIS A 97 -16.44 -1.74 -5.98
N GLY A 98 -15.95 -1.10 -4.92
CA GLY A 98 -15.92 -1.63 -3.55
C GLY A 98 -17.15 -1.25 -2.70
N GLY A 99 -18.17 -0.63 -3.30
CA GLY A 99 -19.34 -0.10 -2.61
C GLY A 99 -20.29 -1.21 -2.11
N VAL A 100 -21.24 -0.84 -1.25
CA VAL A 100 -22.26 -1.76 -0.74
C VAL A 100 -23.18 -2.23 -1.86
N ASP A 101 -23.56 -1.30 -2.74
CA ASP A 101 -24.50 -1.59 -3.82
C ASP A 101 -23.86 -2.52 -4.85
N ASP A 102 -22.58 -2.31 -5.19
CA ASP A 102 -21.82 -3.24 -6.04
C ASP A 102 -21.81 -4.68 -5.49
N MET A 103 -21.59 -4.82 -4.17
CA MET A 103 -21.59 -6.13 -3.50
C MET A 103 -22.99 -6.75 -3.41
N ARG A 104 -24.05 -5.94 -3.31
CA ARG A 104 -25.44 -6.42 -3.35
C ARG A 104 -25.80 -6.93 -4.74
N ASP A 105 -25.46 -6.18 -5.77
CA ASP A 105 -25.65 -6.59 -7.17
C ASP A 105 -24.88 -7.87 -7.47
N LEU A 106 -23.64 -7.99 -6.97
CA LEU A 106 -22.85 -9.20 -7.11
C LEU A 106 -23.54 -10.39 -6.42
N ARG A 107 -24.01 -10.21 -5.19
CA ARG A 107 -24.73 -11.25 -4.43
C ARG A 107 -26.00 -11.70 -5.16
N GLU A 108 -26.76 -10.78 -5.73
CA GLU A 108 -27.96 -11.11 -6.52
C GLU A 108 -27.61 -11.92 -7.76
N ARG A 109 -26.58 -11.48 -8.50
CA ARG A 109 -26.08 -12.19 -9.68
C ARG A 109 -25.48 -13.56 -9.38
N ALA A 110 -25.02 -13.77 -8.15
CA ALA A 110 -24.39 -15.01 -7.72
C ALA A 110 -25.40 -16.13 -7.42
N MET A 111 -26.68 -15.80 -7.24
CA MET A 111 -27.74 -16.80 -7.03
C MET A 111 -28.15 -17.52 -8.31
N PHE A 112 -27.87 -16.94 -9.49
CA PHE A 112 -28.18 -17.56 -10.77
C PHE A 112 -27.15 -18.63 -11.15
N ALA A 113 -27.62 -19.71 -11.77
CA ALA A 113 -26.78 -20.75 -12.34
C ALA A 113 -25.91 -20.19 -13.49
N PRO A 114 -24.76 -20.81 -13.79
CA PRO A 114 -23.93 -20.42 -14.93
C PRO A 114 -24.68 -20.64 -16.25
N ALA A 115 -24.39 -19.82 -17.26
CA ALA A 115 -25.05 -19.88 -18.56
C ALA A 115 -24.47 -20.97 -19.47
N GLU A 116 -23.14 -21.04 -19.59
CA GLU A 116 -22.45 -21.94 -20.51
C GLU A 116 -21.36 -22.78 -19.80
N SER A 117 -20.89 -22.32 -18.64
CA SER A 117 -19.77 -22.91 -17.91
C SER A 117 -20.23 -23.84 -16.77
N ARG A 118 -19.29 -24.60 -16.19
CA ARG A 118 -19.57 -25.47 -15.04
C ARG A 118 -19.76 -24.66 -13.74
N TYR A 119 -18.97 -23.62 -13.55
CA TYR A 119 -18.97 -22.76 -12.38
C TYR A 119 -19.13 -21.29 -12.75
N ARG A 120 -19.81 -20.54 -11.89
CA ARG A 120 -19.85 -19.09 -11.90
C ARG A 120 -18.76 -18.58 -10.96
N VAL A 121 -17.78 -17.88 -11.52
CA VAL A 121 -16.57 -17.46 -10.80
C VAL A 121 -16.55 -15.95 -10.65
N PHE A 122 -16.42 -15.46 -9.42
CA PHE A 122 -16.19 -14.05 -9.13
C PHE A 122 -14.74 -13.83 -8.70
N ILE A 123 -14.00 -13.05 -9.48
CA ILE A 123 -12.65 -12.62 -9.15
C ILE A 123 -12.74 -11.19 -8.64
N ILE A 124 -12.40 -10.97 -7.38
CA ILE A 124 -12.41 -9.65 -6.76
C ILE A 124 -10.96 -9.22 -6.51
N ASP A 125 -10.45 -8.32 -7.34
CA ASP A 125 -9.10 -7.77 -7.23
C ASP A 125 -9.07 -6.59 -6.25
N GLU A 126 -7.92 -6.40 -5.60
CA GLU A 126 -7.70 -5.48 -4.49
C GLU A 126 -8.79 -5.54 -3.41
N ALA A 127 -9.17 -6.76 -2.99
CA ALA A 127 -10.30 -7.01 -2.09
C ALA A 127 -10.22 -6.28 -0.73
N HIS A 128 -9.05 -5.84 -0.29
CA HIS A 128 -8.90 -4.98 0.90
C HIS A 128 -9.56 -3.59 0.74
N MET A 129 -9.85 -3.17 -0.50
CA MET A 129 -10.53 -1.92 -0.82
C MET A 129 -12.06 -2.02 -0.75
N ILE A 130 -12.62 -3.23 -0.51
CA ILE A 130 -14.07 -3.38 -0.30
C ILE A 130 -14.45 -2.66 1.00
N SER A 131 -15.47 -1.81 0.92
CA SER A 131 -16.02 -1.12 2.08
C SER A 131 -16.50 -2.11 3.15
N GLN A 132 -16.45 -1.72 4.43
CA GLN A 132 -16.91 -2.60 5.52
C GLN A 132 -18.35 -3.08 5.33
N SER A 133 -19.21 -2.18 4.89
CA SER A 133 -20.61 -2.47 4.57
C SER A 133 -20.76 -3.38 3.33
N GLY A 134 -19.84 -3.29 2.36
CA GLY A 134 -19.78 -4.22 1.22
C GLY A 134 -19.36 -5.63 1.66
N ASN A 135 -18.35 -5.75 2.52
CA ASN A 135 -17.94 -7.04 3.07
C ASN A 135 -19.09 -7.72 3.82
N ASN A 136 -19.85 -6.98 4.63
CA ASN A 136 -21.02 -7.51 5.33
C ASN A 136 -22.12 -7.99 4.37
N ALA A 137 -22.25 -7.38 3.19
CA ALA A 137 -23.21 -7.83 2.17
C ALA A 137 -22.81 -9.18 1.57
N LEU A 138 -21.51 -9.49 1.50
CA LEU A 138 -20.99 -10.76 0.99
C LEU A 138 -20.95 -11.88 2.03
N LEU A 139 -20.99 -11.58 3.34
CA LEU A 139 -20.81 -12.61 4.38
C LEU A 139 -21.76 -13.79 4.21
N LYS A 140 -23.07 -13.55 4.02
CA LYS A 140 -24.04 -14.63 3.89
C LYS A 140 -23.75 -15.58 2.73
N ILE A 141 -23.31 -15.04 1.59
CA ILE A 141 -23.05 -15.86 0.40
C ILE A 141 -21.67 -16.52 0.43
N VAL A 142 -20.69 -15.94 1.12
CA VAL A 142 -19.40 -16.57 1.35
C VAL A 142 -19.51 -17.69 2.40
N GLU A 143 -20.42 -17.54 3.36
CA GLU A 143 -20.71 -18.53 4.41
C GLU A 143 -21.45 -19.76 3.89
N GLU A 144 -22.48 -19.54 3.08
CA GLU A 144 -23.32 -20.60 2.50
C GLU A 144 -23.45 -20.37 0.99
N PRO A 145 -22.39 -20.62 0.20
CA PRO A 145 -22.43 -20.42 -1.24
C PRO A 145 -23.22 -21.53 -1.95
N PRO A 146 -23.92 -21.21 -3.05
CA PRO A 146 -24.42 -22.21 -3.99
C PRO A 146 -23.30 -23.12 -4.53
N GLU A 147 -23.60 -24.38 -4.84
CA GLU A 147 -22.60 -25.37 -5.29
C GLU A 147 -21.87 -24.97 -6.58
N HIS A 148 -22.50 -24.16 -7.44
CA HIS A 148 -21.94 -23.68 -8.69
C HIS A 148 -21.12 -22.40 -8.56
N LEU A 149 -21.00 -21.83 -7.36
CA LEU A 149 -20.40 -20.52 -7.13
C LEU A 149 -18.98 -20.63 -6.54
N ILE A 150 -18.03 -19.91 -7.13
CA ILE A 150 -16.65 -19.84 -6.63
C ILE A 150 -16.20 -18.38 -6.53
N PHE A 151 -15.67 -18.00 -5.37
CA PHE A 151 -15.05 -16.71 -5.11
C PHE A 151 -13.52 -16.81 -5.14
N ILE A 152 -12.88 -15.84 -5.78
CA ILE A 152 -11.42 -15.66 -5.76
C ILE A 152 -11.13 -14.22 -5.36
N PHE A 153 -10.70 -14.01 -4.12
CA PHE A 153 -10.26 -12.71 -3.62
C PHE A 153 -8.78 -12.55 -3.87
N ALA A 154 -8.35 -11.46 -4.50
CA ALA A 154 -6.94 -11.09 -4.63
C ALA A 154 -6.66 -9.81 -3.82
N THR A 155 -5.63 -9.80 -2.99
CA THR A 155 -5.30 -8.63 -2.16
C THR A 155 -3.80 -8.50 -1.89
N THR A 156 -3.31 -7.27 -1.75
CA THR A 156 -1.98 -6.99 -1.22
C THR A 156 -1.90 -6.99 0.31
N GLU A 157 -3.02 -6.76 0.99
CA GLU A 157 -3.09 -6.53 2.43
C GLU A 157 -4.15 -7.46 3.06
N PRO A 158 -3.82 -8.74 3.32
CA PRO A 158 -4.76 -9.73 3.86
C PRO A 158 -5.22 -9.44 5.30
N GLU A 159 -4.50 -8.59 6.04
CA GLU A 159 -4.85 -8.12 7.37
C GLU A 159 -5.97 -7.08 7.39
N LYS A 160 -6.17 -6.35 6.29
CA LYS A 160 -7.28 -5.38 6.14
C LYS A 160 -8.60 -6.04 5.74
N MET A 161 -8.56 -7.29 5.31
CA MET A 161 -9.76 -8.09 5.07
C MET A 161 -10.48 -8.44 6.38
N LEU A 162 -11.81 -8.51 6.36
CA LEU A 162 -12.57 -9.00 7.51
C LEU A 162 -12.14 -10.42 7.89
N GLY A 163 -11.88 -10.63 9.18
CA GLY A 163 -11.47 -11.94 9.72
C GLY A 163 -12.48 -13.06 9.42
N THR A 164 -13.77 -12.73 9.32
CA THR A 164 -14.87 -13.64 8.98
C THR A 164 -14.87 -14.11 7.52
N ILE A 165 -14.34 -13.31 6.59
CA ILE A 165 -14.11 -13.73 5.21
C ILE A 165 -12.83 -14.56 5.15
N ARG A 166 -11.76 -14.07 5.78
CA ARG A 166 -10.45 -14.73 5.78
C ARG A 166 -10.50 -16.15 6.36
N SER A 167 -11.30 -16.38 7.41
CA SER A 167 -11.45 -17.71 8.03
C SER A 167 -12.20 -18.72 7.15
N ARG A 168 -12.91 -18.27 6.12
CA ARG A 168 -13.70 -19.11 5.21
C ARG A 168 -13.07 -19.26 3.82
N THR A 169 -12.00 -18.52 3.57
CA THR A 169 -11.20 -18.64 2.34
C THR A 169 -9.98 -19.52 2.54
N HIS A 170 -9.61 -20.27 1.51
CA HIS A 170 -8.30 -20.93 1.46
C HIS A 170 -7.24 -19.94 1.00
N ASN A 171 -6.29 -19.62 1.88
CA ASN A 171 -5.27 -18.60 1.63
C ASN A 171 -4.04 -19.18 0.90
N TYR A 172 -3.68 -18.57 -0.23
CA TYR A 172 -2.49 -18.85 -1.01
C TYR A 172 -1.59 -17.59 -1.06
N PRO A 173 -0.45 -17.59 -0.34
CA PRO A 173 0.47 -16.46 -0.32
C PRO A 173 1.43 -16.47 -1.51
N PHE A 174 1.32 -15.45 -2.35
CA PHE A 174 2.23 -15.15 -3.45
C PHE A 174 3.41 -14.29 -2.96
N ARG A 175 4.60 -14.52 -3.53
CA ARG A 175 5.83 -13.82 -3.17
C ARG A 175 6.40 -13.06 -4.36
N LEU A 176 7.33 -12.14 -4.15
CA LEU A 176 8.11 -11.57 -5.25
C LEU A 176 9.05 -12.63 -5.81
N LEU A 177 9.42 -12.51 -7.09
CA LEU A 177 10.38 -13.44 -7.69
C LEU A 177 11.78 -13.15 -7.19
N THR A 178 12.58 -14.21 -7.12
CA THR A 178 14.02 -14.06 -6.92
C THR A 178 14.64 -13.40 -8.15
N PRO A 179 15.79 -12.69 -8.01
CA PRO A 179 16.48 -12.10 -9.15
C PRO A 179 16.82 -13.12 -10.24
N GLN A 180 17.18 -14.35 -9.86
CA GLN A 180 17.46 -15.44 -10.79
C GLN A 180 16.21 -15.85 -11.60
N ALA A 181 15.09 -16.13 -10.94
CA ALA A 181 13.85 -16.50 -11.62
C ALA A 181 13.32 -15.35 -12.51
N MET A 182 13.50 -14.10 -12.07
CA MET A 182 13.18 -12.92 -12.88
C MET A 182 14.06 -12.83 -14.12
N ARG A 183 15.37 -13.06 -13.98
CA ARG A 183 16.31 -13.08 -15.11
C ARG A 183 15.90 -14.12 -16.16
N GLU A 184 15.59 -15.34 -15.74
CA GLU A 184 15.12 -16.40 -16.65
C GLU A 184 13.87 -15.98 -17.42
N LEU A 185 12.90 -15.34 -16.75
CA LEU A 185 11.71 -14.77 -17.41
C LEU A 185 12.08 -13.69 -18.43
N LEU A 186 12.97 -12.76 -18.08
CA LEU A 186 13.37 -11.67 -18.98
C LEU A 186 14.13 -12.20 -20.20
N GLU A 187 15.04 -13.15 -20.02
CA GLU A 187 15.78 -13.79 -21.12
C GLU A 187 14.83 -14.49 -22.10
N HIS A 188 13.85 -15.23 -21.58
CA HIS A 188 12.82 -15.87 -22.40
C HIS A 188 12.00 -14.84 -23.21
N VAL A 189 11.54 -13.76 -22.56
CA VAL A 189 10.77 -12.69 -23.20
C VAL A 189 11.59 -11.96 -24.27
N VAL A 190 12.85 -11.62 -23.97
CA VAL A 190 13.75 -10.96 -24.91
C VAL A 190 14.03 -11.83 -26.13
N ALA A 191 14.22 -13.14 -25.93
CA ALA A 191 14.41 -14.10 -27.01
C ALA A 191 13.17 -14.22 -27.91
N GLU A 192 11.96 -14.24 -27.34
CA GLU A 192 10.71 -14.27 -28.12
C GLU A 192 10.42 -12.96 -28.86
N GLU A 193 10.81 -11.81 -28.31
CA GLU A 193 10.73 -10.52 -29.04
C GLU A 193 11.83 -10.37 -30.10
N GLY A 194 12.88 -11.20 -30.06
CA GLY A 194 14.05 -11.07 -30.94
C GLY A 194 14.85 -9.80 -30.67
N ALA A 195 14.77 -9.25 -29.46
CA ALA A 195 15.50 -8.05 -29.06
C ALA A 195 16.94 -8.39 -28.63
N GLN A 196 17.86 -7.43 -28.78
CA GLN A 196 19.22 -7.53 -28.26
C GLN A 196 19.29 -6.73 -26.96
N VAL A 197 19.68 -7.37 -25.86
CA VAL A 197 19.84 -6.74 -24.54
C VAL A 197 21.19 -7.13 -23.97
N GLU A 198 21.95 -6.15 -23.50
CA GLU A 198 23.25 -6.37 -22.86
C GLU A 198 23.08 -7.01 -21.48
N ASP A 199 24.00 -7.91 -21.09
CA ASP A 199 23.89 -8.66 -19.82
C ASP A 199 23.85 -7.75 -18.57
N THR A 200 24.56 -6.62 -18.64
CA THR A 200 24.64 -5.60 -17.59
C THR A 200 23.33 -4.85 -17.36
N VAL A 201 22.37 -4.93 -18.30
CA VAL A 201 21.06 -4.27 -18.19
C VAL A 201 20.08 -5.06 -17.34
N TYR A 202 20.15 -6.40 -17.35
CA TYR A 202 19.20 -7.23 -16.59
C TYR A 202 19.15 -6.89 -15.09
N PRO A 203 20.30 -6.76 -14.37
CA PRO A 203 20.28 -6.34 -12.96
C PRO A 203 19.60 -4.99 -12.74
N LEU A 204 19.81 -4.01 -13.64
CA LEU A 204 19.17 -2.70 -13.56
C LEU A 204 17.65 -2.80 -13.66
N VAL A 205 17.15 -3.57 -14.63
CA VAL A 205 15.71 -3.75 -14.88
C VAL A 205 15.05 -4.52 -13.73
N ILE A 206 15.69 -5.59 -13.24
CA ILE A 206 15.20 -6.38 -12.10
C ILE A 206 15.09 -5.50 -10.85
N ARG A 207 16.12 -4.69 -10.57
CA ARG A 207 16.12 -3.76 -9.43
C ARG A 207 15.07 -2.67 -9.58
N ALA A 208 14.90 -2.11 -10.77
CA ALA A 208 13.86 -1.10 -11.05
C ALA A 208 12.44 -1.68 -10.89
N GLY A 209 12.24 -2.96 -11.26
CA GLY A 209 10.97 -3.66 -11.13
C GLY A 209 10.66 -4.22 -9.73
N GLY A 210 11.59 -4.14 -8.77
CA GLY A 210 11.38 -4.52 -7.38
C GLY A 210 10.95 -5.99 -7.18
N GLY A 211 11.38 -6.90 -8.06
CA GLY A 211 11.01 -8.33 -8.01
C GLY A 211 9.58 -8.66 -8.46
N SER A 212 8.79 -7.67 -8.91
CA SER A 212 7.45 -7.85 -9.48
C SER A 212 7.55 -8.13 -10.97
N PRO A 213 7.10 -9.29 -11.48
CA PRO A 213 7.13 -9.61 -12.91
C PRO A 213 6.42 -8.56 -13.76
N ARG A 214 5.27 -8.07 -13.29
CA ARG A 214 4.47 -7.07 -14.01
C ARG A 214 5.25 -5.77 -14.19
N ASP A 215 5.85 -5.28 -13.10
CA ASP A 215 6.53 -3.99 -13.12
C ASP A 215 7.86 -4.10 -13.86
N THR A 216 8.60 -5.19 -13.65
CA THR A 216 9.85 -5.50 -14.36
C THR A 216 9.63 -5.60 -15.88
N LEU A 217 8.60 -6.31 -16.33
CA LEU A 217 8.25 -6.40 -17.76
C LEU A 217 7.75 -5.06 -18.32
N SER A 218 7.09 -4.23 -17.51
CA SER A 218 6.66 -2.89 -17.93
C SER A 218 7.86 -1.96 -18.13
N VAL A 219 8.84 -2.05 -17.23
CA VAL A 219 10.11 -1.32 -17.34
C VAL A 219 10.89 -1.79 -18.57
N LEU A 220 11.02 -3.10 -18.78
CA LEU A 220 11.68 -3.66 -19.97
C LEU A 220 11.01 -3.19 -21.27
N ASP A 221 9.67 -3.21 -21.34
CA ASP A 221 8.90 -2.75 -22.49
C ASP A 221 9.18 -1.27 -22.81
N GLN A 222 9.26 -0.42 -21.77
CA GLN A 222 9.61 0.99 -21.92
C GLN A 222 11.03 1.19 -22.46
N LEU A 223 12.00 0.40 -21.97
CA LEU A 223 13.38 0.47 -22.44
C LEU A 223 13.54 -0.02 -23.87
N LEU A 224 12.89 -1.13 -24.22
CA LEU A 224 12.91 -1.67 -25.59
C LEU A 224 12.26 -0.73 -26.60
N ALA A 225 11.24 0.03 -26.19
CA ALA A 225 10.64 1.06 -27.04
C ALA A 225 11.61 2.20 -27.39
N GLY A 226 12.63 2.45 -26.56
CA GLY A 226 13.70 3.42 -26.80
C GLY A 226 14.96 2.83 -27.43
N ALA A 227 15.04 1.51 -27.60
CA ALA A 227 16.24 0.82 -28.09
C ALA A 227 16.52 1.12 -29.57
N GLY A 228 17.80 1.38 -29.87
CA GLY A 228 18.29 1.62 -31.22
C GLY A 228 18.68 0.34 -31.97
N PRO A 229 19.35 0.46 -33.13
CA PRO A 229 19.81 -0.70 -33.90
C PRO A 229 20.84 -1.57 -33.14
N ASP A 230 21.57 -0.98 -32.19
CA ASP A 230 22.55 -1.66 -31.34
C ASP A 230 21.90 -2.42 -30.17
N GLY A 231 20.57 -2.38 -30.05
CA GLY A 231 19.82 -3.00 -28.97
C GLY A 231 19.74 -2.12 -27.72
N LEU A 232 19.43 -2.76 -26.59
CA LEU A 232 19.36 -2.13 -25.28
C LEU A 232 20.69 -2.28 -24.56
N THR A 233 21.44 -1.18 -24.48
CA THR A 233 22.75 -1.10 -23.80
C THR A 233 22.64 -0.48 -22.40
N TYR A 234 23.67 -0.66 -21.58
CA TYR A 234 23.75 -0.07 -20.25
C TYR A 234 23.56 1.47 -20.26
N ASP A 235 24.28 2.16 -21.14
CA ASP A 235 24.27 3.63 -21.25
C ASP A 235 22.90 4.18 -21.65
N LEU A 236 22.10 3.41 -22.39
CA LEU A 236 20.73 3.78 -22.75
C LEU A 236 19.75 3.52 -21.61
N ALA A 237 19.91 2.39 -20.90
CA ALA A 237 19.02 1.99 -19.83
C ALA A 237 19.14 2.90 -18.60
N LEU A 238 20.36 3.28 -18.21
CA LEU A 238 20.64 4.04 -16.99
C LEU A 238 19.83 5.36 -16.86
N PRO A 239 19.87 6.30 -17.84
CA PRO A 239 19.12 7.55 -17.74
C PRO A 239 17.60 7.34 -17.80
N LEU A 240 17.12 6.33 -18.54
CA LEU A 240 15.69 6.03 -18.66
C LEU A 240 15.10 5.42 -17.37
N LEU A 241 15.89 4.64 -16.65
CA LEU A 241 15.49 4.07 -15.36
C LEU A 241 15.60 5.06 -14.20
N GLY A 242 16.26 6.20 -14.41
CA GLY A 242 16.53 7.17 -13.34
C GLY A 242 17.36 6.59 -12.19
N VAL A 243 18.04 5.48 -12.43
CA VAL A 243 18.94 4.82 -11.48
C VAL A 243 20.09 5.76 -11.18
N THR A 244 20.46 5.86 -9.91
CA THR A 244 21.60 6.69 -9.51
C THR A 244 22.88 6.17 -10.15
N ASP A 245 23.61 7.06 -10.83
CA ASP A 245 24.95 6.75 -11.33
C ASP A 245 25.86 6.32 -10.17
N LEU A 246 26.59 5.21 -10.36
CA LEU A 246 27.50 4.69 -9.35
C LEU A 246 28.55 5.73 -8.94
N SER A 247 28.99 6.60 -9.86
CA SER A 247 29.94 7.67 -9.56
C SER A 247 29.40 8.71 -8.57
N LEU A 248 28.09 8.97 -8.56
CA LEU A 248 27.44 9.85 -7.58
C LEU A 248 27.37 9.18 -6.20
N LEU A 249 27.17 7.86 -6.17
CA LEU A 249 27.21 7.10 -4.91
C LEU A 249 28.63 7.04 -4.35
N ASP A 250 29.63 6.77 -5.20
CA ASP A 250 31.04 6.73 -4.81
C ASP A 250 31.47 8.11 -4.27
N ALA A 251 31.12 9.20 -4.96
CA ALA A 251 31.39 10.57 -4.51
C ALA A 251 30.71 10.89 -3.16
N ALA A 252 29.48 10.43 -2.95
CA ALA A 252 28.78 10.62 -1.67
C ALA A 252 29.45 9.82 -0.54
N VAL A 253 29.85 8.59 -0.80
CA VAL A 253 30.56 7.74 0.17
C VAL A 253 31.93 8.34 0.52
N ASP A 254 32.71 8.77 -0.47
CA ASP A 254 34.01 9.41 -0.25
C ASP A 254 33.88 10.72 0.54
N ALA A 255 32.84 11.52 0.24
CA ALA A 255 32.57 12.75 0.96
C ALA A 255 32.10 12.49 2.41
N LEU A 256 31.33 11.43 2.66
CA LEU A 256 30.98 10.98 4.01
C LEU A 256 32.20 10.45 4.79
N ALA A 257 33.09 9.70 4.12
CA ALA A 257 34.29 9.15 4.73
C ALA A 257 35.28 10.24 5.15
N SER A 258 35.51 11.21 4.25
CA SER A 258 36.38 12.36 4.48
C SER A 258 35.73 13.48 5.31
N ARG A 259 34.42 13.39 5.57
CA ARG A 259 33.59 14.42 6.21
C ARG A 259 33.65 15.77 5.49
N ASP A 260 33.76 15.74 4.18
CA ASP A 260 33.79 16.94 3.35
C ASP A 260 32.36 17.41 3.04
N ALA A 261 31.93 18.43 3.79
CA ALA A 261 30.63 19.07 3.57
C ALA A 261 30.52 19.67 2.16
N SER A 262 31.59 20.28 1.63
CA SER A 262 31.56 20.90 0.31
C SER A 262 31.34 19.86 -0.77
N ALA A 263 32.05 18.73 -0.69
CA ALA A 263 31.90 17.62 -1.65
C ALA A 263 30.50 16.99 -1.58
N ILE A 264 29.91 16.85 -0.39
CA ILE A 264 28.53 16.36 -0.26
C ILE A 264 27.54 17.30 -0.97
N PHE A 265 27.58 18.61 -0.70
CA PHE A 265 26.63 19.54 -1.31
C PHE A 265 26.80 19.63 -2.83
N HIS A 266 28.03 19.53 -3.35
CA HIS A 266 28.26 19.41 -4.79
C HIS A 266 27.70 18.10 -5.38
N THR A 267 27.80 16.99 -4.64
CA THR A 267 27.21 15.72 -5.07
C THR A 267 25.70 15.82 -5.14
N ILE A 268 25.06 16.48 -4.16
CA ILE A 268 23.61 16.74 -4.19
C ILE A 268 23.23 17.62 -5.38
N ASP A 269 23.97 18.70 -5.64
CA ASP A 269 23.74 19.54 -6.82
C ASP A 269 23.81 18.71 -8.10
N ASN A 270 24.84 17.87 -8.26
CA ASN A 270 24.98 16.98 -9.42
C ASN A 270 23.80 16.00 -9.55
N VAL A 271 23.33 15.41 -8.44
CA VAL A 271 22.14 14.53 -8.42
C VAL A 271 20.90 15.26 -8.91
N ILE A 272 20.71 16.52 -8.50
CA ILE A 272 19.57 17.34 -8.93
C ILE A 272 19.71 17.78 -10.39
N GLU A 273 20.91 18.20 -10.80
CA GLU A 273 21.19 18.68 -12.17
C GLU A 273 21.09 17.56 -13.21
N SER A 274 21.46 16.33 -12.85
CA SER A 274 21.26 15.15 -13.71
C SER A 274 19.82 14.64 -13.71
N GLY A 275 18.93 15.25 -12.93
CA GLY A 275 17.50 14.94 -12.92
C GLY A 275 17.12 13.68 -12.12
N HIS A 276 18.00 13.17 -11.26
CA HIS A 276 17.66 12.04 -10.39
C HIS A 276 16.65 12.45 -9.32
N GLU A 277 15.76 11.53 -8.98
CA GLU A 277 14.84 11.72 -7.87
C GLU A 277 15.61 11.64 -6.54
N PRO A 278 15.53 12.64 -5.64
CA PRO A 278 16.24 12.64 -4.35
C PRO A 278 15.97 11.40 -3.48
N ARG A 279 14.73 10.90 -3.52
CA ARG A 279 14.33 9.70 -2.80
C ARG A 279 14.98 8.43 -3.38
N ARG A 280 15.13 8.36 -4.69
CA ARG A 280 15.82 7.25 -5.36
C ARG A 280 17.30 7.24 -4.99
N PHE A 281 17.95 8.40 -5.03
CA PHE A 281 19.33 8.57 -4.58
C PHE A 281 19.51 8.12 -3.12
N ALA A 282 18.63 8.54 -2.22
CA ALA A 282 18.67 8.13 -0.81
C ALA A 282 18.54 6.61 -0.62
N LEU A 283 17.64 5.96 -1.37
CA LEU A 283 17.48 4.49 -1.35
C LEU A 283 18.74 3.79 -1.88
N ASP A 284 19.30 4.26 -2.99
CA ASP A 284 20.51 3.67 -3.57
C ASP A 284 21.75 3.89 -2.65
N LEU A 285 21.82 5.02 -1.94
CA LEU A 285 22.84 5.29 -0.92
C LEU A 285 22.67 4.35 0.30
N LEU A 286 21.44 4.09 0.73
CA LEU A 286 21.18 3.13 1.81
C LEU A 286 21.64 1.72 1.44
N ASP A 287 21.33 1.27 0.22
CA ASP A 287 21.81 -0.02 -0.30
C ASP A 287 23.35 -0.07 -0.33
N ARG A 288 24.01 1.00 -0.78
CA ARG A 288 25.47 1.12 -0.75
C ARG A 288 26.03 1.03 0.67
N LEU A 289 25.47 1.76 1.64
CA LEU A 289 25.91 1.71 3.04
C LEU A 289 25.75 0.31 3.65
N ARG A 290 24.65 -0.40 3.31
CA ARG A 290 24.43 -1.80 3.68
C ARG A 290 25.51 -2.70 3.11
N ASP A 291 25.82 -2.57 1.82
CA ASP A 291 26.84 -3.36 1.15
C ASP A 291 28.21 -3.15 1.79
N LEU A 292 28.60 -1.89 2.05
CA LEU A 292 29.85 -1.59 2.76
C LEU A 292 29.89 -2.22 4.16
N LEU A 293 28.77 -2.22 4.89
CA LEU A 293 28.67 -2.86 6.20
C LEU A 293 28.88 -4.37 6.10
N VAL A 294 28.24 -5.02 5.12
CA VAL A 294 28.37 -6.46 4.87
C VAL A 294 29.81 -6.80 4.48
N VAL A 295 30.42 -6.06 3.55
CA VAL A 295 31.83 -6.23 3.16
C VAL A 295 32.77 -6.06 4.36
N ARG A 296 32.47 -5.12 5.27
CA ARG A 296 33.29 -4.86 6.46
C ARG A 296 33.16 -5.94 7.54
N THR A 297 32.02 -6.61 7.62
CA THR A 297 31.68 -7.54 8.72
C THR A 297 31.82 -9.01 8.33
N VAL A 298 31.58 -9.36 7.05
CA VAL A 298 31.58 -10.73 6.57
C VAL A 298 32.81 -10.99 5.68
N PRO A 299 33.71 -11.91 6.09
CA PRO A 299 34.76 -12.39 5.21
C PRO A 299 34.18 -13.07 3.97
N ASP A 300 34.72 -12.76 2.79
CA ASP A 300 34.24 -13.31 1.51
C ASP A 300 32.74 -13.05 1.21
N ALA A 301 32.27 -11.83 1.54
CA ALA A 301 30.89 -11.41 1.27
C ALA A 301 30.47 -11.56 -0.22
N PHE A 302 31.40 -11.33 -1.15
CA PHE A 302 31.16 -11.45 -2.58
C PHE A 302 31.02 -12.92 -3.01
N GLY A 303 31.91 -13.82 -2.55
CA GLY A 303 31.84 -15.25 -2.87
C GLY A 303 30.58 -15.93 -2.32
N GLN A 304 30.02 -15.40 -1.23
CA GLN A 304 28.76 -15.85 -0.65
C GLN A 304 27.51 -15.21 -1.28
N GLY A 305 27.67 -14.29 -2.24
CA GLY A 305 26.55 -13.61 -2.90
C GLY A 305 25.75 -12.69 -1.97
N LEU A 306 26.36 -12.18 -0.89
CA LEU A 306 25.69 -11.29 0.06
C LEU A 306 25.65 -9.83 -0.39
N VAL A 307 26.52 -9.47 -1.35
CA VAL A 307 26.65 -8.13 -1.92
C VAL A 307 26.31 -8.22 -3.41
N ASP A 308 25.31 -7.45 -3.83
CA ASP A 308 24.84 -7.41 -5.21
C ASP A 308 25.59 -6.32 -5.99
N ALA A 309 26.86 -6.59 -6.27
CA ALA A 309 27.72 -5.70 -7.02
C ALA A 309 28.49 -6.46 -8.12
N PRO A 310 28.72 -5.82 -9.28
CA PRO A 310 29.60 -6.34 -10.32
C PRO A 310 30.98 -6.74 -9.77
N VAL A 311 31.55 -7.84 -10.29
CA VAL A 311 32.80 -8.45 -9.78
C VAL A 311 33.99 -7.48 -9.91
N ASP A 312 34.00 -6.66 -10.95
CA ASP A 312 34.99 -5.60 -11.20
C ASP A 312 34.95 -4.47 -10.16
N ARG A 313 33.84 -4.31 -9.43
CA ARG A 313 33.68 -3.31 -8.36
C ARG A 313 34.01 -3.82 -6.98
N ALA A 314 34.31 -5.11 -6.81
CA ALA A 314 34.56 -5.69 -5.51
C ALA A 314 35.76 -5.05 -4.79
N ASP A 315 36.80 -4.65 -5.53
CA ASP A 315 37.98 -3.99 -4.97
C ASP A 315 37.68 -2.56 -4.50
N ILE A 316 36.85 -1.82 -5.25
CA ILE A 316 36.41 -0.45 -4.91
C ILE A 316 35.60 -0.48 -3.62
N LEU A 317 34.59 -1.36 -3.54
CA LEU A 317 33.74 -1.50 -2.35
C LEU A 317 34.53 -1.94 -1.11
N ARG A 318 35.57 -2.78 -1.28
CA ARG A 318 36.47 -3.13 -0.17
C ARG A 318 37.26 -1.91 0.31
N ALA A 319 37.80 -1.11 -0.61
CA ALA A 319 38.53 0.10 -0.25
C ALA A 319 37.62 1.14 0.44
N GLU A 320 36.40 1.35 -0.06
CA GLU A 320 35.39 2.21 0.59
C GLU A 320 35.02 1.70 1.99
N ALA A 321 34.76 0.40 2.15
CA ALA A 321 34.37 -0.19 3.43
C ALA A 321 35.47 -0.07 4.49
N GLU A 322 36.75 -0.06 4.10
CA GLU A 322 37.88 0.12 5.01
C GLU A 322 37.94 1.54 5.61
N GLN A 323 37.37 2.55 4.94
CA GLN A 323 37.34 3.92 5.41
C GLN A 323 36.38 4.11 6.61
N PHE A 324 35.46 3.16 6.82
CA PHE A 324 34.48 3.22 7.90
C PHE A 324 34.65 2.10 8.92
N ASN A 325 34.15 2.34 10.13
CA ASN A 325 33.94 1.28 11.11
C ASN A 325 32.49 0.74 11.02
N PRO A 326 32.23 -0.52 11.43
CA PRO A 326 30.89 -1.11 11.34
C PRO A 326 29.80 -0.35 12.08
N ALA A 327 30.12 0.23 13.25
CA ALA A 327 29.17 1.01 14.04
C ALA A 327 28.74 2.29 13.31
N GLN A 328 29.68 2.95 12.62
CA GLN A 328 29.43 4.13 11.80
C GLN A 328 28.54 3.80 10.61
N LEU A 329 28.85 2.74 9.86
CA LEU A 329 28.03 2.33 8.71
C LEU A 329 26.61 1.98 9.14
N SER A 330 26.44 1.31 10.27
CA SER A 330 25.12 1.01 10.85
C SER A 330 24.35 2.29 11.22
N ALA A 331 25.01 3.25 11.85
CA ALA A 331 24.39 4.51 12.24
C ALA A 331 24.00 5.37 11.02
N LEU A 332 24.88 5.46 10.01
CA LEU A 332 24.59 6.13 8.73
C LEU A 332 23.40 5.47 8.03
N ALA A 333 23.39 4.14 7.92
CA ALA A 333 22.28 3.41 7.30
C ALA A 333 20.95 3.61 8.04
N THR A 334 20.98 3.64 9.38
CA THR A 334 19.79 3.91 10.20
C THR A 334 19.24 5.31 9.94
N GLU A 335 20.10 6.33 9.95
CA GLU A 335 19.70 7.72 9.70
C GLU A 335 19.08 7.91 8.30
N VAL A 336 19.66 7.29 7.27
CA VAL A 336 19.09 7.33 5.92
C VAL A 336 17.73 6.61 5.89
N ASN A 337 17.64 5.42 6.47
CA ASN A 337 16.40 4.63 6.51
C ASN A 337 15.25 5.39 7.17
N ASP A 338 15.51 6.07 8.29
CA ASP A 338 14.50 6.80 9.04
C ASP A 338 13.97 8.01 8.26
N ARG A 339 14.83 8.68 7.48
CA ARG A 339 14.48 9.90 6.72
C ARG A 339 13.97 9.66 5.31
N ILE A 340 14.14 8.47 4.73
CA ILE A 340 13.62 8.15 3.38
C ILE A 340 12.10 8.36 3.28
N GLN A 341 11.35 8.09 4.35
CA GLN A 341 9.89 8.27 4.35
C GLN A 341 9.49 9.75 4.23
N ASP A 342 10.27 10.65 4.83
CA ASP A 342 10.01 12.10 4.79
C ASP A 342 10.16 12.68 3.37
N LEU A 343 10.96 12.04 2.52
CA LEU A 343 11.12 12.43 1.12
C LEU A 343 9.87 12.15 0.27
N ARG A 344 8.96 11.28 0.73
CA ARG A 344 7.78 10.88 -0.04
C ARG A 344 6.69 11.96 0.01
N GLY A 345 6.42 12.59 -1.13
CA GLY A 345 5.38 13.62 -1.24
C GLY A 345 5.76 14.96 -0.62
N ALA A 346 7.04 15.16 -0.31
CA ALA A 346 7.54 16.42 0.21
C ALA A 346 7.39 17.56 -0.81
N THR A 347 7.11 18.77 -0.31
CA THR A 347 7.06 20.00 -1.13
C THR A 347 8.45 20.43 -1.62
N SER A 348 9.52 20.09 -0.88
CA SER A 348 10.90 20.36 -1.26
C SER A 348 11.82 19.15 -0.98
N PRO A 349 11.77 18.09 -1.81
CA PRO A 349 12.58 16.88 -1.62
C PRO A 349 14.08 17.15 -1.62
N ARG A 350 14.54 18.15 -2.40
CA ARG A 350 15.94 18.60 -2.43
C ARG A 350 16.42 19.08 -1.05
N LEU A 351 15.66 19.95 -0.40
CA LEU A 351 16.03 20.49 0.92
C LEU A 351 16.10 19.37 1.97
N LEU A 352 15.16 18.43 1.94
CA LEU A 352 15.17 17.29 2.85
C LEU A 352 16.37 16.37 2.62
N LEU A 353 16.79 16.18 1.36
CA LEU A 353 18.03 15.46 1.04
C LEU A 353 19.26 16.22 1.57
N GLU A 354 19.35 17.53 1.35
CA GLU A 354 20.42 18.39 1.89
C GLU A 354 20.51 18.29 3.42
N VAL A 355 19.38 18.38 4.11
CA VAL A 355 19.30 18.24 5.58
C VAL A 355 19.72 16.83 6.00
N MET A 356 19.22 15.78 5.36
CA MET A 356 19.62 14.40 5.65
C MET A 356 21.13 14.21 5.52
N MET A 357 21.73 14.64 4.40
CA MET A 357 23.17 14.49 4.16
C MET A 357 24.00 15.32 5.14
N ALA A 358 23.53 16.51 5.53
CA ALA A 358 24.16 17.29 6.59
C ALA A 358 24.12 16.56 7.94
N HIS A 359 23.01 15.89 8.27
CA HIS A 359 22.93 15.06 9.48
C HIS A 359 23.89 13.88 9.44
N LEU A 360 24.03 13.20 8.29
CA LEU A 360 24.99 12.09 8.14
C LEU A 360 26.43 12.52 8.46
N LEU A 361 26.84 13.74 8.07
CA LEU A 361 28.16 14.29 8.38
C LEU A 361 28.41 14.48 9.89
N THR A 362 27.35 14.58 10.69
CA THR A 362 27.45 14.76 12.15
C THR A 362 27.53 13.44 12.91
N ILE A 363 27.29 12.30 12.25
CA ILE A 363 27.30 10.99 12.89
C ILE A 363 28.73 10.53 13.11
N ASP A 364 29.17 10.60 14.36
CA ASP A 364 30.43 10.04 14.79
C ASP A 364 30.33 8.52 15.00
N GLY A 365 31.06 7.76 14.18
CA GLY A 365 31.35 6.37 14.47
C GLY A 365 32.30 6.29 15.65
N GLY A 366 31.81 5.89 16.83
CA GLY A 366 32.57 5.85 18.08
C GLY A 366 34.06 5.47 17.92
N ALA A 367 34.92 6.42 18.28
CA ALA A 367 36.35 6.31 18.57
C ALA A 367 37.15 5.20 17.84
N GLY A 368 37.57 5.50 16.60
CA GLY A 368 38.92 5.11 16.15
C GLY A 368 39.93 6.13 16.72
N ALA A 369 40.92 5.66 17.46
CA ALA A 369 41.92 6.50 18.15
C ALA A 369 42.53 7.59 17.23
N PRO A 370 42.81 8.81 17.74
CA PRO A 370 43.55 9.80 16.97
C PRO A 370 44.99 9.32 16.77
N ALA A 371 45.45 9.35 15.52
CA ALA A 371 46.86 9.24 15.20
C ALA A 371 47.64 10.35 15.96
N PRO A 372 48.71 10.02 16.71
CA PRO A 372 49.50 11.05 17.36
C PRO A 372 50.50 11.60 16.33
N GLY A 373 50.35 12.87 15.92
CA GLY A 373 51.36 13.43 15.03
C GLY A 373 51.12 14.83 14.49
N SER A 374 51.03 15.86 15.34
CA SER A 374 51.73 17.15 15.11
C SER A 374 51.36 18.15 16.21
N ALA A 375 52.06 18.08 17.34
CA ALA A 375 52.18 19.21 18.25
C ALA A 375 53.66 19.49 18.46
N THR A 376 54.14 20.53 17.78
CA THR A 376 55.45 21.14 17.95
C THR A 376 55.68 21.52 19.42
N PRO A 377 56.77 21.09 20.08
CA PRO A 377 57.08 21.57 21.42
C PRO A 377 58.04 22.77 21.36
N ALA A 378 57.62 23.88 21.98
CA ALA A 378 58.47 24.99 22.34
C ALA A 378 59.43 24.59 23.48
N GLN A 379 60.70 25.01 23.35
CA GLN A 379 61.80 24.80 24.30
C GLN A 379 61.63 25.58 25.61
N GLN A 380 62.04 25.00 26.75
CA GLN A 380 63.11 25.48 27.65
C GLN A 380 63.32 24.55 28.89
N PRO A 381 64.45 24.63 29.65
CA PRO A 381 65.39 23.49 29.72
C PRO A 381 65.77 22.96 31.13
N ALA A 382 66.59 21.88 31.12
CA ALA A 382 67.49 21.33 32.16
C ALA A 382 66.81 20.58 33.34
N SER A 383 67.24 19.38 33.76
CA SER A 383 68.62 18.91 33.98
C SER A 383 68.70 17.37 34.23
N GLY A 384 69.84 16.75 33.88
CA GLY A 384 70.43 15.57 34.53
C GLY A 384 70.07 14.15 34.05
N GLY A 385 70.94 13.51 33.25
CA GLY A 385 70.89 12.06 32.92
C GLY A 385 71.56 11.16 33.98
N PRO A 386 72.13 9.96 33.64
CA PRO A 386 71.99 9.14 32.43
C PRO A 386 71.85 7.60 32.74
N ALA A 387 72.11 6.77 31.71
CA ALA A 387 72.20 5.29 31.64
C ALA A 387 70.86 4.56 31.45
N GLY A 388 70.60 3.75 30.42
CA GLY A 388 71.39 3.04 29.39
C GLY A 388 70.68 1.67 29.22
N GLY A 389 70.61 0.94 28.11
CA GLY A 389 70.90 1.08 26.70
C GLY A 389 70.33 -0.18 26.00
N SER A 390 70.32 -0.18 24.65
CA SER A 390 70.19 -1.35 23.75
C SER A 390 68.83 -2.10 23.73
N ALA A 391 67.99 -2.02 22.69
CA ALA A 391 68.09 -2.41 21.27
C ALA A 391 67.72 -3.87 20.95
N ALA A 392 66.82 -4.00 19.96
CA ALA A 392 66.61 -5.11 19.00
C ALA A 392 66.13 -6.48 19.55
N ALA A 393 65.42 -7.35 18.83
CA ALA A 393 64.64 -7.34 17.60
C ALA A 393 63.97 -8.75 17.49
N ALA A 394 62.82 -8.81 16.80
CA ALA A 394 62.35 -9.88 15.91
C ALA A 394 62.38 -11.39 16.28
N ALA A 395 61.17 -11.97 16.19
CA ALA A 395 60.77 -13.16 15.41
C ALA A 395 60.88 -14.62 15.96
N ALA A 396 59.70 -15.27 15.87
CA ALA A 396 59.42 -16.64 15.39
C ALA A 396 59.46 -17.89 16.32
N ALA A 397 58.24 -18.46 16.45
CA ALA A 397 57.84 -19.86 16.23
C ALA A 397 58.16 -21.00 17.25
N ALA A 398 57.04 -21.55 17.77
CA ALA A 398 56.63 -22.97 17.86
C ALA A 398 57.24 -23.95 18.90
N ALA A 399 56.30 -24.43 19.74
CA ALA A 399 56.03 -25.82 20.16
C ALA A 399 56.75 -26.46 21.39
N ALA A 400 55.88 -26.73 22.38
CA ALA A 400 55.71 -27.95 23.17
C ALA A 400 56.46 -28.18 24.52
N ALA A 401 55.60 -28.29 25.55
CA ALA A 401 55.66 -29.19 26.71
C ALA A 401 56.70 -28.94 27.84
N ALA A 402 56.21 -28.42 28.98
CA ALA A 402 56.02 -29.18 30.23
C ALA A 402 56.03 -28.29 31.49
N GLY A 403 54.97 -28.40 32.30
CA GLY A 403 55.11 -28.43 33.76
C GLY A 403 54.89 -27.15 34.58
N GLY A 404 53.71 -27.04 35.20
CA GLY A 404 53.67 -26.89 36.68
C GLY A 404 52.90 -25.72 37.30
N ARG A 405 51.70 -26.05 37.84
CA ARG A 405 51.04 -25.53 39.07
C ARG A 405 50.50 -24.08 39.04
N GLY A 406 49.24 -23.78 39.43
CA GLY A 406 48.18 -24.58 40.06
C GLY A 406 46.81 -23.90 40.00
N GLN A 407 45.77 -24.75 40.04
CA GLN A 407 44.33 -24.43 40.07
C GLN A 407 43.82 -24.21 41.51
N VAL A 408 42.73 -23.43 41.62
CA VAL A 408 41.70 -23.59 42.66
C VAL A 408 40.42 -24.10 41.98
N ARG A 409 39.80 -25.12 42.59
CA ARG A 409 38.66 -25.93 42.15
C ARG A 409 37.33 -25.42 42.73
N SER A 410 36.23 -25.65 42.01
CA SER A 410 34.92 -26.01 42.57
C SER A 410 34.25 -27.07 41.68
N LYS A 411 33.67 -28.12 42.30
CA LYS A 411 33.09 -29.32 41.67
C LYS A 411 31.56 -29.37 41.87
N SER A 412 30.86 -29.95 40.89
CA SER A 412 29.47 -30.41 40.95
C SER A 412 29.39 -31.95 41.07
N THR A 413 28.33 -32.49 41.70
CA THR A 413 27.99 -33.93 41.76
C THR A 413 26.46 -34.09 41.97
N PRO A 414 25.78 -35.10 41.37
CA PRO A 414 24.31 -35.24 41.34
C PRO A 414 23.75 -36.28 42.35
N PRO A 415 22.41 -36.37 42.55
CA PRO A 415 21.78 -37.45 43.33
C PRO A 415 20.85 -38.42 42.53
N PRO A 416 20.40 -39.56 43.12
CA PRO A 416 20.10 -40.82 42.41
C PRO A 416 18.63 -41.32 42.47
N GLN A 417 18.33 -42.39 41.70
CA GLN A 417 17.05 -43.13 41.58
C GLN A 417 16.78 -44.15 42.70
N ARG A 418 15.50 -44.43 43.01
CA ARG A 418 15.02 -45.69 43.65
C ARG A 418 13.49 -45.91 43.50
N ALA A 419 13.07 -47.18 43.31
CA ALA A 419 11.72 -47.76 43.54
C ALA A 419 11.86 -49.01 44.47
N PRO A 420 10.83 -49.77 44.96
CA PRO A 420 9.35 -49.73 44.81
C PRO A 420 8.49 -49.91 46.13
N ARG A 421 7.13 -49.92 45.95
CA ARG A 421 5.87 -50.24 46.75
C ARG A 421 5.91 -51.09 48.07
N PRO A 422 4.88 -51.05 49.01
CA PRO A 422 3.47 -51.55 48.84
C PRO A 422 2.29 -50.90 49.66
N GLU A 423 1.08 -51.51 49.53
CA GLU A 423 -0.35 -51.27 49.95
C GLU A 423 -0.64 -50.70 51.38
N SER A 424 -1.79 -50.09 51.75
CA SER A 424 -3.21 -50.58 51.69
C SER A 424 -4.29 -49.55 52.17
N GLN A 425 -5.47 -49.58 51.54
CA GLN A 425 -6.89 -49.49 52.03
C GLN A 425 -7.46 -48.32 52.88
N GLN A 426 -8.53 -47.66 52.35
CA GLN A 426 -9.89 -47.38 52.94
C GLN A 426 -10.67 -46.47 51.95
N ARG A 427 -11.79 -46.89 51.31
CA ARG A 427 -13.24 -46.74 51.71
C ARG A 427 -13.56 -45.34 52.26
N GLU A 428 -14.48 -44.53 51.74
CA GLU A 428 -15.93 -44.72 51.65
C GLU A 428 -16.59 -43.50 50.92
N GLU A 429 -17.77 -43.73 50.33
CA GLU A 429 -18.89 -42.78 50.06
C GLU A 429 -18.88 -41.68 48.98
N ALA A 430 -19.81 -41.84 48.04
CA ALA A 430 -20.42 -40.80 47.22
C ALA A 430 -21.48 -40.00 48.01
N PRO A 431 -21.77 -38.76 47.60
CA PRO A 431 -23.15 -38.28 47.67
C PRO A 431 -23.63 -37.60 46.37
N GLN A 432 -24.68 -38.22 45.81
CA GLN A 432 -25.93 -37.69 45.25
C GLN A 432 -26.05 -36.24 44.75
N GLU A 433 -26.60 -36.17 43.53
CA GLU A 433 -27.35 -35.05 42.94
C GLU A 433 -28.55 -34.62 43.79
N THR A 434 -28.77 -33.31 43.89
CA THR A 434 -30.09 -32.65 44.10
C THR A 434 -30.04 -31.21 43.57
N PRO A 435 -31.19 -30.63 43.16
CA PRO A 435 -31.30 -29.68 42.04
C PRO A 435 -31.14 -28.19 42.44
N PRO A 436 -30.83 -27.27 41.49
CA PRO A 436 -30.79 -25.84 41.77
C PRO A 436 -32.19 -25.22 41.84
N GLN A 437 -32.45 -24.51 42.93
CA GLN A 437 -33.63 -23.67 43.16
C GLN A 437 -33.65 -22.40 42.32
N GLU A 438 -34.87 -22.09 41.90
CA GLU A 438 -35.41 -20.93 41.20
C GLU A 438 -35.23 -19.61 41.96
N LYS A 439 -34.87 -18.53 41.26
CA LYS A 439 -34.95 -17.13 41.73
C LYS A 439 -35.78 -16.28 40.76
N PRO A 440 -36.51 -15.26 41.26
CA PRO A 440 -37.77 -14.82 40.69
C PRO A 440 -37.66 -13.65 39.70
N GLN A 441 -38.56 -13.63 38.71
CA GLN A 441 -38.87 -12.48 37.85
C GLN A 441 -39.62 -11.37 38.63
N PRO A 442 -39.45 -10.10 38.27
CA PRO A 442 -40.41 -9.05 38.58
C PRO A 442 -41.29 -8.68 37.37
N THR A 443 -42.61 -8.72 37.59
CA THR A 443 -43.69 -8.20 36.72
C THR A 443 -43.96 -6.69 37.00
N PRO A 444 -44.63 -5.95 36.10
CA PRO A 444 -44.72 -4.48 36.07
C PRO A 444 -45.98 -3.93 36.77
N PRO A 445 -46.13 -2.60 36.92
CA PRO A 445 -47.37 -1.98 36.39
C PRO A 445 -47.30 -0.51 35.91
N ALA A 446 -48.03 -0.28 34.80
CA ALA A 446 -49.10 0.72 34.53
C ALA A 446 -48.87 2.25 34.50
N GLU A 447 -49.42 2.81 33.40
CA GLU A 447 -49.76 4.21 33.08
C GLU A 447 -50.82 4.84 34.04
N PRO A 448 -50.89 6.18 34.19
CA PRO A 448 -52.04 6.88 33.58
C PRO A 448 -51.84 8.36 33.13
N ALA A 449 -52.53 8.72 32.04
CA ALA A 449 -53.35 9.94 31.78
C ALA A 449 -52.77 11.39 31.73
N ARG A 450 -53.11 12.10 30.63
CA ARG A 450 -53.16 13.57 30.39
C ARG A 450 -54.21 14.29 31.30
N PRO A 451 -54.36 15.66 31.43
CA PRO A 451 -54.07 16.76 30.46
C PRO A 451 -53.68 18.19 31.02
N ALA A 452 -53.57 19.17 30.10
CA ALA A 452 -53.84 20.64 30.20
C ALA A 452 -52.71 21.70 30.37
N ALA A 453 -52.78 22.75 29.52
CA ALA A 453 -52.05 24.05 29.51
C ALA A 453 -52.76 25.11 30.42
N PRO A 454 -52.48 26.45 30.47
CA PRO A 454 -51.50 27.35 29.79
C PRO A 454 -50.87 28.52 30.65
N ALA A 455 -50.07 29.39 29.98
CA ALA A 455 -49.91 30.88 30.14
C ALA A 455 -49.00 31.55 31.24
N GLU A 456 -48.00 32.33 30.75
CA GLU A 456 -47.47 33.70 31.05
C GLU A 456 -47.70 34.43 32.42
N PRO A 457 -47.02 35.57 32.80
CA PRO A 457 -46.13 36.51 32.06
C PRO A 457 -44.86 37.03 32.82
N MET A 458 -44.03 37.84 32.12
CA MET A 458 -43.01 38.77 32.68
C MET A 458 -43.67 39.89 33.55
N PRO A 459 -42.95 40.72 34.35
CA PRO A 459 -42.28 41.92 33.78
C PRO A 459 -41.13 42.60 34.58
N ARG A 460 -40.42 43.49 33.85
CA ARG A 460 -39.86 44.82 34.25
C ARG A 460 -38.40 44.98 34.72
N GLU A 461 -37.63 45.54 33.79
CA GLU A 461 -36.55 46.56 33.86
C GLU A 461 -36.78 47.67 34.94
N PRO A 462 -35.73 48.39 35.41
CA PRO A 462 -35.14 49.48 34.59
C PRO A 462 -33.62 49.76 34.74
N LYS A 463 -33.16 50.52 33.72
CA LYS A 463 -31.84 51.10 33.39
C LYS A 463 -31.14 51.98 34.44
N GLN A 464 -29.82 52.07 34.30
CA GLN A 464 -29.01 53.28 34.55
C GLN A 464 -27.94 53.48 33.46
N GLN A 465 -27.84 54.71 32.94
CA GLN A 465 -26.79 55.33 32.08
C GLN A 465 -25.52 55.58 32.92
N GLU A 466 -24.28 55.80 32.47
CA GLU A 466 -23.58 56.53 31.37
C GLU A 466 -22.05 56.13 31.48
N PRO A 467 -21.04 56.63 30.72
CA PRO A 467 -21.04 57.56 29.59
C PRO A 467 -20.13 57.19 28.38
N ALA A 468 -20.28 58.02 27.34
CA ALA A 468 -19.51 58.01 26.10
C ALA A 468 -18.17 58.76 26.24
N ALA A 469 -17.12 58.24 25.59
CA ALA A 469 -16.06 59.06 24.99
C ALA A 469 -15.26 58.28 23.92
N ALA A 470 -15.12 58.95 22.77
CA ALA A 470 -14.04 58.88 21.78
C ALA A 470 -13.97 57.70 20.80
N GLN A 471 -14.20 58.08 19.54
CA GLN A 471 -14.06 57.34 18.30
C GLN A 471 -12.58 57.02 17.99
N ALA A 472 -12.34 55.83 17.43
CA ALA A 472 -11.30 55.62 16.43
C ALA A 472 -11.89 54.73 15.32
N GLN A 473 -11.96 55.31 14.13
CA GLN A 473 -12.33 54.65 12.89
C GLN A 473 -11.30 53.58 12.55
N ASP A 474 -11.77 52.39 12.22
CA ASP A 474 -10.98 51.41 11.48
C ASP A 474 -11.86 50.86 10.35
N SER A 475 -12.14 51.76 9.39
CA SER A 475 -12.70 51.42 8.09
C SER A 475 -11.69 50.57 7.31
N GLN A 476 -11.66 49.27 7.61
CA GLN A 476 -10.99 48.27 6.79
C GLN A 476 -11.95 47.81 5.70
N ASP A 477 -11.44 47.77 4.48
CA ASP A 477 -12.14 47.36 3.27
C ASP A 477 -12.71 45.93 3.43
N PRO A 478 -13.98 45.65 3.08
CA PRO A 478 -14.53 44.29 3.10
C PRO A 478 -13.66 43.27 2.35
N ASP A 479 -12.92 43.73 1.34
CA ASP A 479 -12.00 42.91 0.54
C ASP A 479 -10.74 42.50 1.33
N GLU A 480 -10.19 43.37 2.20
CA GLU A 480 -9.05 43.01 3.07
C GLU A 480 -9.45 42.00 4.15
N LEU A 481 -10.67 42.14 4.68
CA LEU A 481 -11.24 41.20 5.64
C LEU A 481 -11.43 39.81 4.98
N PHE A 482 -11.92 39.79 3.74
CA PHE A 482 -12.04 38.55 2.98
C PHE A 482 -10.68 37.88 2.74
N GLU A 483 -9.65 38.63 2.33
CA GLU A 483 -8.30 38.09 2.11
C GLU A 483 -7.69 37.51 3.39
N ARG A 484 -7.96 38.12 4.55
CA ARG A 484 -7.56 37.58 5.85
C ARG A 484 -8.29 36.28 6.17
N VAL A 485 -9.61 36.23 5.96
CA VAL A 485 -10.42 35.01 6.16
C VAL A 485 -10.02 33.89 5.20
N HIS A 486 -9.71 34.21 3.94
CA HIS A 486 -9.30 33.23 2.93
C HIS A 486 -7.95 32.61 3.29
N ARG A 487 -6.98 33.42 3.71
CA ARG A 487 -5.65 32.97 4.16
C ARG A 487 -5.72 32.12 5.44
N ASP A 488 -6.55 32.52 6.39
CA ASP A 488 -6.65 31.86 7.70
C ASP A 488 -7.76 30.79 7.78
N TRP A 489 -8.37 30.44 6.64
CA TRP A 489 -9.56 29.57 6.57
C TRP A 489 -9.38 28.23 7.30
N THR A 490 -8.24 27.57 7.10
CA THR A 490 -7.92 26.28 7.74
C THR A 490 -7.89 26.39 9.25
N ARG A 491 -7.33 27.49 9.77
CA ARG A 491 -7.21 27.76 11.21
C ARG A 491 -8.56 28.11 11.83
N LEU A 492 -9.37 28.91 11.13
CA LEU A 492 -10.74 29.24 11.54
C LEU A 492 -11.61 28.00 11.63
N ARG A 493 -11.52 27.08 10.65
CA ARG A 493 -12.24 25.80 10.66
C ARG A 493 -11.86 24.93 11.86
N GLN A 494 -10.57 24.84 12.16
CA GLN A 494 -10.08 24.07 13.30
C GLN A 494 -10.57 24.64 14.64
N SER A 495 -10.61 25.97 14.78
CA SER A 495 -11.18 26.64 15.97
C SER A 495 -12.70 26.45 16.09
N VAL A 496 -13.44 26.31 14.99
CA VAL A 496 -14.86 25.91 15.05
C VAL A 496 -15.00 24.49 15.60
N GLY A 497 -14.06 23.60 15.28
CA GLY A 497 -14.02 22.22 15.77
C GLY A 497 -13.81 22.07 17.27
N GLU A 498 -13.10 23.00 17.91
CA GLU A 498 -12.92 23.04 19.36
C GLU A 498 -14.25 23.29 20.09
N ARG A 499 -15.21 23.97 19.44
CA ARG A 499 -16.50 24.32 20.02
C ARG A 499 -17.64 23.41 19.55
N ASN A 500 -17.61 23.01 18.29
CA ASN A 500 -18.62 22.15 17.68
C ASN A 500 -17.98 21.27 16.59
N LYS A 501 -17.66 20.02 16.95
CA LYS A 501 -17.02 19.05 16.06
C LYS A 501 -17.86 18.73 14.82
N VAL A 502 -19.18 18.82 14.92
CA VAL A 502 -20.11 18.59 13.80
C VAL A 502 -20.03 19.72 12.78
N ALA A 503 -19.94 20.97 13.22
CA ALA A 503 -19.78 22.13 12.35
C ALA A 503 -18.42 22.14 11.61
N GLU A 504 -17.34 21.68 12.25
CA GLU A 504 -16.03 21.51 11.60
C GLU A 504 -16.08 20.51 10.45
N ILE A 505 -16.74 19.37 10.66
CA ILE A 505 -16.89 18.33 9.63
C ILE A 505 -17.67 18.91 8.44
N MET A 506 -18.76 19.65 8.70
CA MET A 506 -19.57 20.29 7.65
C MET A 506 -18.81 21.38 6.87
N LEU A 507 -17.85 22.08 7.50
CA LEU A 507 -17.05 23.11 6.86
C LEU A 507 -15.86 22.56 6.04
N THR A 508 -15.63 21.25 6.05
CA THR A 508 -14.48 20.61 5.36
C THR A 508 -14.50 20.82 3.85
N GLU A 509 -15.68 20.75 3.24
CA GLU A 509 -15.84 20.94 1.79
C GLU A 509 -16.30 22.35 1.42
N ALA A 510 -16.39 23.24 2.41
CA ALA A 510 -16.91 24.59 2.23
C ALA A 510 -15.79 25.56 1.84
N LYS A 511 -16.06 26.45 0.89
CA LYS A 511 -15.11 27.46 0.39
C LYS A 511 -15.63 28.88 0.59
N PRO A 512 -14.83 29.83 1.11
CA PRO A 512 -15.24 31.22 1.21
C PRO A 512 -15.30 31.83 -0.21
N LEU A 513 -16.46 32.37 -0.60
CA LEU A 513 -16.73 32.90 -1.94
C LEU A 513 -16.57 34.41 -2.03
N GLY A 514 -16.82 35.14 -0.93
CA GLY A 514 -16.66 36.59 -0.85
C GLY A 514 -17.34 37.18 0.37
N MET A 515 -17.24 38.50 0.52
CA MET A 515 -17.94 39.28 1.54
C MET A 515 -19.09 40.07 0.92
N ASP A 516 -20.26 40.02 1.57
CA ASP A 516 -21.41 40.87 1.29
C ASP A 516 -21.65 41.78 2.51
N GLY A 517 -21.01 42.95 2.50
CA GLY A 517 -20.97 43.86 3.64
C GLY A 517 -20.24 43.24 4.84
N GLN A 518 -20.98 42.89 5.89
CA GLN A 518 -20.47 42.19 7.09
C GLN A 518 -20.77 40.68 7.07
N THR A 519 -21.31 40.16 5.96
CA THR A 519 -21.67 38.74 5.83
C THR A 519 -20.64 38.02 4.97
N LEU A 520 -19.96 37.02 5.54
CA LEU A 520 -19.13 36.09 4.80
C LEU A 520 -20.03 35.06 4.09
N VAL A 521 -19.90 34.99 2.76
CA VAL A 521 -20.59 34.00 1.95
C VAL A 521 -19.67 32.81 1.72
N ILE A 522 -20.11 31.62 2.14
CA ILE A 522 -19.39 30.35 1.97
C ILE A 522 -20.19 29.47 1.01
N GLY A 523 -19.52 28.84 0.05
CA GLY A 523 -20.14 27.88 -0.87
C GLY A 523 -19.88 26.44 -0.42
N HIS A 524 -20.90 25.59 -0.50
CA HIS A 524 -20.77 24.14 -0.34
C HIS A 524 -21.34 23.42 -1.56
N ASN A 525 -20.71 22.32 -1.96
CA ASN A 525 -21.16 21.51 -3.11
C ASN A 525 -22.49 20.78 -2.89
N THR A 526 -23.03 20.75 -1.67
CA THR A 526 -24.15 19.88 -1.26
C THR A 526 -25.23 20.71 -0.59
N GLY A 527 -26.43 20.74 -1.17
CA GLY A 527 -27.53 21.59 -0.71
C GLY A 527 -27.98 21.32 0.74
N ALA A 528 -28.10 20.05 1.12
CA ALA A 528 -28.50 19.65 2.46
C ALA A 528 -27.49 20.08 3.55
N LEU A 529 -26.20 20.16 3.21
CA LEU A 529 -25.16 20.61 4.14
C LEU A 529 -25.13 22.15 4.24
N ALA A 530 -25.39 22.86 3.14
CA ALA A 530 -25.53 24.31 3.17
C ALA A 530 -26.70 24.76 4.08
N GLU A 531 -27.85 24.08 4.01
CA GLU A 531 -29.00 24.34 4.90
C GLU A 531 -28.67 24.03 6.37
N ARG A 532 -27.95 22.93 6.64
CA ARG A 532 -27.55 22.56 8.00
C ARG A 532 -26.51 23.49 8.60
N ILE A 533 -25.63 24.08 7.78
CA ILE A 533 -24.68 25.12 8.21
C ILE A 533 -25.43 26.42 8.52
N ASN A 534 -26.50 26.72 7.77
CA ASN A 534 -27.34 27.91 8.00
C ASN A 534 -28.31 27.75 9.18
N ALA A 535 -28.55 26.54 9.68
CA ALA A 535 -29.41 26.32 10.84
C ALA A 535 -28.87 27.06 12.08
N ASP A 536 -29.76 27.72 12.82
CA ASP A 536 -29.43 28.68 13.89
C ASP A 536 -28.40 28.16 14.90
N ARG A 537 -28.49 26.88 15.26
CA ARG A 537 -27.57 26.25 16.22
C ARG A 537 -26.13 26.19 15.71
N ASN A 538 -25.93 25.80 14.45
CA ASN A 538 -24.59 25.66 13.89
C ASN A 538 -24.04 27.01 13.43
N ASN A 539 -24.90 27.87 12.87
CA ASN A 539 -24.51 29.20 12.43
C ASN A 539 -24.05 30.07 13.61
N ALA A 540 -24.76 30.02 14.75
CA ALA A 540 -24.39 30.76 15.96
C ALA A 540 -22.99 30.38 16.49
N ASP A 541 -22.65 29.09 16.49
CA ASP A 541 -21.33 28.62 16.91
C ASP A 541 -20.22 29.08 15.96
N ILE A 542 -20.47 29.02 14.64
CA ILE A 542 -19.51 29.45 13.61
C ILE A 542 -19.29 30.97 13.70
N VAL A 543 -20.37 31.76 13.78
CA VAL A 543 -20.31 33.21 13.95
C VAL A 543 -19.54 33.56 15.21
N ALA A 544 -19.86 32.96 16.35
CA ALA A 544 -19.18 33.28 17.61
C ALA A 544 -17.66 33.03 17.57
N VAL A 545 -17.21 31.95 16.91
CA VAL A 545 -15.78 31.65 16.74
C VAL A 545 -15.13 32.63 15.76
N PHE A 546 -15.83 33.00 14.69
CA PHE A 546 -15.31 33.94 13.70
C PHE A 546 -15.21 35.35 14.29
N GLU A 547 -16.17 35.77 15.12
CA GLU A 547 -16.11 37.03 15.85
C GLU A 547 -14.94 37.08 16.83
N GLU A 548 -14.71 35.99 17.57
CA GLU A 548 -13.60 35.88 18.53
C GLU A 548 -12.23 35.93 17.85
N LYS A 549 -12.04 35.20 16.75
CA LYS A 549 -10.74 35.12 16.06
C LYS A 549 -10.45 36.30 15.14
N LEU A 550 -11.47 36.91 14.54
CA LEU A 550 -11.31 38.06 13.65
C LEU A 550 -11.43 39.40 14.39
N GLY A 551 -11.84 39.38 15.67
CA GLY A 551 -12.01 40.57 16.51
C GLY A 551 -13.10 41.53 16.03
N ARG A 552 -14.02 41.06 15.17
CA ARG A 552 -15.07 41.86 14.52
C ARG A 552 -16.35 41.04 14.35
N ARG A 553 -17.50 41.70 14.42
CA ARG A 553 -18.79 41.05 14.15
C ARG A 553 -18.91 40.66 12.67
N VAL A 554 -19.01 39.36 12.38
CA VAL A 554 -19.12 38.82 11.02
C VAL A 554 -20.28 37.82 10.99
N GLN A 555 -21.25 38.04 10.11
CA GLN A 555 -22.32 37.08 9.86
C GLN A 555 -21.86 36.05 8.85
N VAL A 556 -22.38 34.83 8.91
CA VAL A 556 -22.00 33.75 7.99
C VAL A 556 -23.22 33.22 7.27
N ARG A 557 -23.13 33.11 5.94
CA ARG A 557 -24.20 32.56 5.10
C ARG A 557 -23.62 31.52 4.14
N CYS A 558 -24.15 30.31 4.19
CA CYS A 558 -23.78 29.23 3.28
C CYS A 558 -24.72 29.18 2.06
N VAL A 559 -24.17 29.05 0.86
CA VAL A 559 -24.91 28.92 -0.41
C VAL A 559 -24.56 27.60 -1.10
N VAL A 560 -25.50 27.09 -1.90
CA VAL A 560 -25.31 25.86 -2.68
C VAL A 560 -24.54 26.19 -3.95
N GLY A 561 -23.40 25.53 -4.14
CA GLY A 561 -22.48 25.78 -5.25
C GLY A 561 -21.23 26.55 -4.82
N THR A 562 -20.13 26.33 -5.53
CA THR A 562 -18.81 26.92 -5.24
C THR A 562 -18.41 28.01 -6.22
N ASP A 563 -19.35 28.44 -7.07
CA ASP A 563 -19.10 29.43 -8.12
C ASP A 563 -19.48 30.85 -7.63
N PRO A 564 -18.53 31.78 -7.49
CA PRO A 564 -18.79 33.11 -6.90
C PRO A 564 -19.77 33.95 -7.75
N SER A 565 -19.82 33.73 -9.06
CA SER A 565 -20.71 34.45 -9.98
C SER A 565 -22.19 34.03 -9.85
N ALA A 566 -22.46 32.81 -9.37
CA ALA A 566 -23.82 32.31 -9.14
C ALA A 566 -24.39 32.74 -7.78
N ALA A 567 -23.54 33.20 -6.86
CA ALA A 567 -23.88 33.54 -5.48
C ALA A 567 -24.25 35.03 -5.25
N ASN A 568 -24.33 35.85 -6.31
CA ASN A 568 -24.56 37.31 -6.24
C ASN A 568 -23.52 38.08 -5.39
N VAL A 569 -22.27 37.62 -5.37
CA VAL A 569 -21.16 38.31 -4.68
C VAL A 569 -20.19 38.89 -5.71
N ARG A 570 -19.64 40.09 -5.46
CA ARG A 570 -18.73 40.76 -6.41
C ARG A 570 -17.50 39.87 -6.68
N PRO A 571 -17.18 39.53 -7.94
CA PRO A 571 -16.02 38.73 -8.26
C PRO A 571 -14.71 39.52 -8.11
N ARG A 572 -13.71 38.84 -7.55
CA ARG A 572 -12.27 39.17 -7.45
C ARG A 572 -11.76 40.14 -8.52
N ALA A 573 -11.21 41.28 -8.09
CA ALA A 573 -10.28 42.04 -8.95
C ALA A 573 -9.00 41.21 -9.11
N THR A 574 -8.76 40.67 -10.30
CA THR A 574 -7.54 39.94 -10.63
C THR A 574 -6.30 40.83 -10.43
N PRO A 575 -5.22 40.34 -9.78
CA PRO A 575 -3.95 41.04 -9.81
C PRO A 575 -3.46 41.10 -11.27
N ARG A 576 -3.03 42.30 -11.67
CA ARG A 576 -2.39 42.60 -12.95
C ARG A 576 -1.31 41.56 -13.21
N ALA A 577 -1.48 40.78 -14.29
CA ALA A 577 -0.50 39.77 -14.71
C ALA A 577 0.88 40.41 -14.78
N GLU A 578 1.80 39.91 -13.93
CA GLU A 578 3.23 40.12 -14.12
C GLU A 578 3.58 39.64 -15.53
N GLN A 579 4.08 40.58 -16.32
CA GLN A 579 4.63 40.30 -17.63
C GLN A 579 5.82 39.36 -17.47
N VAL A 580 5.62 38.11 -17.86
CA VAL A 580 6.70 37.19 -18.19
C VAL A 580 7.59 37.90 -19.21
N TRP A 581 8.81 38.22 -18.78
CA TRP A 581 9.84 38.80 -19.62
C TRP A 581 10.13 37.86 -20.80
N ASN A 582 9.93 38.37 -22.02
CA ASN A 582 10.15 37.66 -23.27
C ASN A 582 11.33 38.34 -23.99
N PRO A 583 12.51 37.70 -24.12
CA PRO A 583 13.73 38.35 -24.60
C PRO A 583 13.76 38.67 -26.10
N ASN A 584 12.62 38.57 -26.81
CA ASN A 584 12.52 38.84 -28.25
C ASN A 584 11.53 39.96 -28.64
N GLN A 585 11.19 40.87 -27.74
CA GLN A 585 10.40 42.06 -28.08
C GLN A 585 11.27 43.32 -28.05
N GLY A 586 11.91 43.62 -29.18
CA GLY A 586 12.57 44.89 -29.42
C GLY A 586 11.55 46.04 -29.42
N THR A 587 11.81 47.00 -28.55
CA THR A 587 11.11 48.28 -28.43
C THR A 587 11.37 49.15 -29.67
N SER A 588 10.33 49.81 -30.17
CA SER A 588 10.46 50.92 -31.12
C SER A 588 9.58 52.09 -30.67
N SER A 589 10.08 53.30 -30.94
CA SER A 589 9.59 54.65 -30.60
C SER A 589 9.99 55.13 -29.20
N ASN A 590 10.66 56.27 -28.99
CA ASN A 590 10.91 57.43 -29.85
C ASN A 590 12.03 58.32 -29.25
N GLU A 591 13.00 58.81 -30.03
CA GLU A 591 13.56 60.19 -30.00
C GLU A 591 14.67 60.38 -31.08
N PRO A 592 15.03 61.63 -31.48
CA PRO A 592 14.87 62.09 -32.86
C PRO A 592 16.17 62.13 -33.71
N ALA A 593 15.98 62.38 -35.01
CA ALA A 593 16.92 62.31 -36.13
C ALA A 593 18.20 63.17 -35.99
N PRO A 594 19.31 62.83 -36.70
CA PRO A 594 19.47 63.28 -38.09
C PRO A 594 20.28 62.37 -39.06
N GLU A 595 20.05 62.64 -40.37
CA GLU A 595 20.94 62.58 -41.56
C GLU A 595 21.55 61.24 -42.09
N GLU A 596 21.19 60.93 -43.34
CA GLU A 596 21.83 60.04 -44.34
C GLU A 596 23.23 60.56 -44.79
N PRO A 597 24.12 59.81 -45.51
CA PRO A 597 23.80 58.79 -46.53
C PRO A 597 24.78 57.58 -46.74
N ALA A 598 24.36 56.74 -47.70
CA ALA A 598 25.15 56.02 -48.73
C ALA A 598 25.56 54.54 -48.52
N GLY A 599 25.03 53.66 -49.41
CA GLY A 599 25.63 52.37 -49.78
C GLY A 599 24.66 51.22 -50.05
N ALA A 600 24.27 51.02 -51.32
CA ALA A 600 23.46 49.90 -51.85
C ALA A 600 24.28 48.58 -52.00
N PRO A 601 23.77 47.42 -52.53
CA PRO A 601 22.42 47.14 -53.07
C PRO A 601 21.77 45.75 -52.77
N THR A 602 20.48 45.66 -53.14
CA THR A 602 19.69 44.52 -53.69
C THR A 602 19.40 43.23 -52.88
N ALA A 603 18.10 42.93 -52.64
CA ALA A 603 17.29 42.02 -53.48
C ALA A 603 15.89 41.73 -52.88
N GLN A 604 14.86 41.87 -53.71
CA GLN A 604 13.43 41.60 -53.43
C GLN A 604 13.15 40.10 -53.22
N LYS A 605 12.44 39.72 -52.14
CA LYS A 605 11.50 38.56 -52.09
C LYS A 605 10.78 38.40 -50.73
N SER A 606 10.01 39.40 -50.28
CA SER A 606 9.24 39.25 -49.02
C SER A 606 7.89 39.98 -49.02
N GLN A 607 6.96 39.60 -49.90
CA GLN A 607 5.55 40.02 -49.78
C GLN A 607 4.52 38.90 -49.94
N LYS A 608 4.93 37.63 -50.01
CA LYS A 608 3.98 36.51 -50.13
C LYS A 608 3.66 35.75 -48.84
N ASN A 609 4.31 36.04 -47.70
CA ASN A 609 4.22 35.17 -46.52
C ASN A 609 3.51 35.73 -45.27
N GLN A 610 2.94 36.95 -45.32
CA GLN A 610 2.14 37.47 -44.19
C GLN A 610 0.62 37.29 -44.37
N LYS A 611 0.15 36.94 -45.58
CA LYS A 611 -1.28 36.66 -45.82
C LYS A 611 -1.68 35.20 -45.54
N ASN A 612 -0.72 34.28 -45.41
CA ASN A 612 -1.02 32.85 -45.24
C ASN A 612 -1.09 32.38 -43.76
N GLN A 613 -0.61 33.18 -42.80
CA GLN A 613 -0.69 32.83 -41.37
C GLN A 613 -1.98 33.28 -40.68
N LYS A 614 -2.71 34.27 -41.22
CA LYS A 614 -4.01 34.69 -40.65
C LYS A 614 -5.20 33.85 -41.08
N ASN A 615 -5.09 33.08 -42.16
CA ASN A 615 -6.18 32.20 -42.63
C ASN A 615 -6.16 30.81 -41.98
N ALA A 616 -4.98 30.28 -41.62
CA ALA A 616 -4.85 28.97 -40.98
C ALA A 616 -5.42 28.91 -39.54
N ALA A 617 -5.46 30.04 -38.83
CA ALA A 617 -5.95 30.11 -37.46
C ALA A 617 -7.48 30.07 -37.33
N ASN A 618 -8.23 30.34 -38.41
CA ASN A 618 -9.70 30.30 -38.43
C ASN A 618 -10.27 28.97 -38.96
N ASP A 619 -9.48 28.17 -39.66
CA ASP A 619 -9.96 26.93 -40.31
C ASP A 619 -10.17 25.77 -39.32
N TRP A 620 -9.31 25.65 -38.29
CA TRP A 620 -9.42 24.54 -37.34
C TRP A 620 -10.63 24.64 -36.40
N LYS A 621 -11.05 25.87 -36.04
CA LYS A 621 -12.24 26.09 -35.21
C LYS A 621 -13.53 25.77 -35.97
N ALA A 622 -13.58 26.10 -37.25
CA ALA A 622 -14.69 25.74 -38.12
C ALA A 622 -14.77 24.21 -38.34
N ALA A 623 -13.62 23.55 -38.53
CA ALA A 623 -13.54 22.10 -38.64
C ALA A 623 -13.97 21.37 -37.35
N ALA A 624 -13.58 21.88 -36.18
CA ALA A 624 -13.97 21.32 -34.88
C ALA A 624 -15.48 21.44 -34.61
N GLN A 625 -16.09 22.58 -34.95
CA GLN A 625 -17.54 22.77 -34.82
C GLN A 625 -18.34 21.90 -35.80
N ALA A 626 -17.84 21.69 -37.01
CA ALA A 626 -18.46 20.79 -37.98
C ALA A 626 -18.40 19.31 -37.54
N ALA A 627 -17.29 18.89 -36.94
CA ALA A 627 -17.14 17.54 -36.38
C ALA A 627 -18.09 17.31 -35.20
N SER A 628 -18.24 18.30 -34.32
CA SER A 628 -19.17 18.23 -33.17
C SER A 628 -20.64 18.13 -33.62
N ARG A 629 -21.04 18.87 -34.66
CA ARG A 629 -22.40 18.77 -35.22
C ARG A 629 -22.69 17.42 -35.85
N LYS A 630 -21.74 16.85 -36.60
CA LYS A 630 -21.88 15.50 -37.17
C LYS A 630 -21.96 14.42 -36.09
N ALA A 631 -21.22 14.57 -34.99
CA ALA A 631 -21.31 13.66 -33.85
C ALA A 631 -22.67 13.76 -33.16
N ALA A 632 -23.23 14.96 -33.01
CA ALA A 632 -24.56 15.16 -32.44
C ALA A 632 -25.67 14.59 -33.35
N GLU A 633 -25.61 14.80 -34.67
CA GLU A 633 -26.57 14.21 -35.63
C GLU A 633 -26.51 12.68 -35.66
N LYS A 634 -25.31 12.10 -35.51
CA LYS A 634 -25.13 10.64 -35.43
C LYS A 634 -25.73 10.07 -34.15
N ALA A 635 -25.47 10.71 -33.01
CA ALA A 635 -26.03 10.30 -31.72
C ALA A 635 -27.56 10.43 -31.67
N GLN A 636 -28.13 11.35 -32.46
CA GLN A 636 -29.57 11.52 -32.56
C GLN A 636 -30.23 10.45 -33.46
N ARG A 637 -29.59 10.10 -34.59
CA ARG A 637 -30.02 8.95 -35.41
C ARG A 637 -29.95 7.62 -34.67
N GLU A 638 -28.87 7.38 -33.92
CA GLU A 638 -28.72 6.16 -33.10
C GLU A 638 -29.77 6.08 -31.97
N ARG A 639 -30.36 7.23 -31.58
CA ARG A 639 -31.43 7.29 -30.57
C ARG A 639 -32.82 7.07 -31.18
N ASP A 640 -33.03 7.48 -32.43
CA ASP A 640 -34.30 7.31 -33.16
C ASP A 640 -34.45 5.90 -33.79
N GLU A 641 -33.37 5.12 -33.93
CA GLU A 641 -33.36 3.77 -34.52
C GLU A 641 -33.61 2.62 -33.53
N ILE A 642 -33.87 2.89 -32.25
CA ILE A 642 -34.18 1.85 -31.25
C ILE A 642 -35.70 1.59 -31.27
N PRO A 643 -36.19 0.42 -31.73
CA PRO A 643 -37.61 0.10 -31.67
C PRO A 643 -38.02 -0.13 -30.21
N LEU A 644 -39.14 0.47 -29.81
CA LEU A 644 -39.77 0.18 -28.51
C LEU A 644 -40.19 -1.31 -28.46
N PRO A 645 -39.96 -2.00 -27.33
CA PRO A 645 -40.41 -3.38 -27.17
C PRO A 645 -41.94 -3.47 -27.22
N PRO A 646 -42.52 -4.53 -27.81
CA PRO A 646 -43.96 -4.68 -27.90
C PRO A 646 -44.60 -4.89 -26.52
N GLU A 647 -45.73 -4.24 -26.29
CA GLU A 647 -46.56 -4.43 -25.09
C GLU A 647 -47.10 -5.87 -25.03
N PRO A 648 -47.17 -6.49 -23.83
CA PRO A 648 -47.68 -7.85 -23.70
C PRO A 648 -49.19 -7.87 -23.96
N MET A 649 -49.60 -8.69 -24.93
CA MET A 649 -51.01 -9.07 -25.11
C MET A 649 -51.40 -10.06 -24.01
N ASP A 650 -52.51 -9.74 -23.34
CA ASP A 650 -53.30 -10.67 -22.54
C ASP A 650 -53.81 -11.79 -23.45
N ASP A 651 -53.44 -13.05 -23.17
CA ASP A 651 -54.22 -14.26 -23.48
C ASP A 651 -53.56 -15.48 -22.80
N GLU A 652 -54.12 -15.87 -21.65
CA GLU A 652 -53.93 -17.20 -21.03
C GLU A 652 -54.53 -18.30 -21.92
N PRO A 653 -54.04 -19.55 -21.78
CA PRO A 653 -54.98 -20.55 -21.31
C PRO A 653 -54.44 -21.45 -20.20
N ASP A 654 -55.37 -21.80 -19.30
CA ASP A 654 -55.31 -22.74 -18.18
C ASP A 654 -54.39 -23.95 -18.38
N TYR A 655 -53.44 -24.13 -17.45
CA TYR A 655 -52.77 -25.40 -17.22
C TYR A 655 -53.06 -25.88 -15.79
N ASP A 656 -53.93 -26.88 -15.69
CA ASP A 656 -54.30 -27.58 -14.46
C ASP A 656 -53.35 -28.78 -14.22
N PRO A 657 -52.57 -28.81 -13.12
CA PRO A 657 -51.64 -29.91 -12.84
C PRO A 657 -52.24 -31.07 -12.02
N TYR A 658 -53.57 -31.20 -11.88
CA TYR A 658 -54.17 -32.32 -11.14
C TYR A 658 -55.24 -33.08 -11.93
N ALA A 659 -54.81 -34.03 -12.78
CA ALA A 659 -55.68 -35.08 -13.29
C ALA A 659 -54.94 -36.44 -13.42
N ASP A 660 -55.44 -37.41 -12.65
CA ASP A 660 -55.27 -38.88 -12.71
C ASP A 660 -53.87 -39.47 -12.42
N GLY A 661 -53.66 -40.50 -11.58
CA GLY A 661 -54.56 -41.49 -10.97
C GLY A 661 -53.90 -42.88 -11.00
N ASP A 662 -53.48 -43.38 -9.83
CA ASP A 662 -53.33 -44.77 -9.36
C ASP A 662 -52.62 -45.89 -10.17
N GLY A 663 -51.71 -46.61 -9.50
CA GLY A 663 -51.31 -47.98 -9.89
C GLY A 663 -50.05 -48.57 -9.21
N LEU A 664 -50.21 -49.16 -8.02
CA LEU A 664 -49.33 -50.22 -7.45
C LEU A 664 -49.72 -51.59 -8.06
N PRO A 665 -48.87 -52.66 -8.15
CA PRO A 665 -48.32 -53.35 -6.96
C PRO A 665 -47.00 -54.18 -7.05
N GLN A 666 -46.38 -54.31 -5.87
CA GLN A 666 -45.77 -55.50 -5.19
C GLN A 666 -44.63 -56.39 -5.78
N ASP A 667 -43.69 -56.64 -4.85
CA ASP A 667 -42.58 -57.61 -4.71
C ASP A 667 -42.90 -59.08 -5.06
N PRO A 668 -41.89 -59.95 -5.34
CA PRO A 668 -41.36 -60.79 -4.25
C PRO A 668 -39.86 -61.17 -4.29
N ALA A 669 -39.40 -61.58 -3.10
CA ALA A 669 -38.09 -62.05 -2.66
C ALA A 669 -37.44 -63.24 -3.42
N GLN A 670 -36.10 -63.35 -3.35
CA GLN A 670 -35.34 -64.46 -2.69
C GLN A 670 -33.82 -64.42 -2.98
N ALA A 671 -33.01 -64.58 -1.93
CA ALA A 671 -31.59 -64.98 -1.98
C ALA A 671 -31.45 -66.53 -2.08
N PRO A 672 -30.25 -67.08 -2.38
CA PRO A 672 -29.39 -67.53 -1.27
C PRO A 672 -27.86 -67.44 -1.52
N ALA A 673 -27.12 -67.77 -0.45
CA ALA A 673 -25.67 -67.68 -0.22
C ALA A 673 -24.82 -68.88 -0.71
N GLN A 674 -23.48 -68.71 -0.76
CA GLN A 674 -22.36 -69.67 -0.49
C GLN A 674 -21.03 -69.09 -1.05
N SER A 675 -19.81 -69.54 -0.72
CA SER A 675 -19.03 -69.60 0.54
C SER A 675 -17.59 -70.04 0.17
N GLN A 676 -16.55 -69.44 0.78
CA GLN A 676 -15.14 -69.93 0.95
C GLN A 676 -14.29 -70.10 -0.36
N SER A 677 -12.95 -69.97 -0.45
CA SER A 677 -11.79 -70.07 0.47
C SER A 677 -10.49 -69.59 -0.24
N GLN A 678 -9.44 -69.23 0.52
CA GLN A 678 -8.05 -69.04 0.07
C GLN A 678 -7.31 -70.37 -0.21
N PRO A 679 -6.14 -70.34 -0.89
CA PRO A 679 -4.89 -70.71 -0.20
C PRO A 679 -3.62 -69.89 -0.57
N GLN A 680 -2.52 -70.20 0.13
CA GLN A 680 -1.33 -69.41 0.46
C GLN A 680 -0.09 -69.54 -0.47
N ALA A 681 0.87 -68.60 -0.30
CA ALA A 681 2.35 -68.72 -0.17
C ALA A 681 3.36 -68.71 -1.39
N ALA A 682 4.08 -67.56 -1.51
CA ALA A 682 5.57 -67.29 -1.57
C ALA A 682 6.50 -67.99 -2.61
N PRO A 683 7.63 -67.36 -3.12
CA PRO A 683 8.70 -66.69 -2.36
C PRO A 683 9.31 -65.37 -2.93
N ALA A 684 10.19 -64.75 -2.12
CA ALA A 684 10.75 -63.39 -2.19
C ALA A 684 12.07 -63.22 -2.98
N PRO A 685 12.48 -61.96 -3.26
CA PRO A 685 13.89 -61.54 -3.28
C PRO A 685 14.27 -60.62 -2.10
N GLN A 686 15.57 -60.58 -1.85
CA GLN A 686 16.28 -60.16 -0.64
C GLN A 686 16.35 -58.64 -0.42
N GLN A 687 16.37 -58.24 0.86
CA GLN A 687 16.55 -56.88 1.37
C GLN A 687 18.04 -56.45 1.42
N PRO A 688 18.37 -55.18 1.13
CA PRO A 688 19.56 -54.51 1.66
C PRO A 688 19.31 -53.88 3.05
N GLU A 689 20.40 -53.65 3.79
CA GLU A 689 20.50 -53.25 5.21
C GLU A 689 19.63 -52.04 5.63
N PRO A 690 19.15 -52.00 6.90
CA PRO A 690 18.29 -50.93 7.39
C PRO A 690 19.06 -49.66 7.76
N ALA A 691 18.60 -48.54 7.20
CA ALA A 691 18.93 -47.17 7.60
C ALA A 691 18.41 -46.86 9.04
N PRO A 692 19.02 -45.89 9.74
CA PRO A 692 18.58 -45.50 11.09
C PRO A 692 17.14 -44.98 11.08
N GLN A 693 16.33 -45.47 12.02
CA GLN A 693 14.91 -45.15 12.12
C GLN A 693 14.70 -43.66 12.43
N PRO A 694 13.76 -42.97 11.75
CA PRO A 694 13.38 -41.61 12.10
C PRO A 694 12.67 -41.58 13.46
N ALA A 695 12.86 -40.50 14.21
CA ALA A 695 12.19 -40.26 15.48
C ALA A 695 10.66 -40.31 15.31
N PRO A 696 9.91 -40.80 16.31
CA PRO A 696 8.45 -40.90 16.22
C PRO A 696 7.83 -39.52 15.97
N ALA A 697 6.75 -39.51 15.18
CA ALA A 697 6.02 -38.29 14.86
C ALA A 697 5.48 -37.64 16.13
N TYR A 698 5.81 -36.36 16.31
CA TYR A 698 5.30 -35.52 17.38
C TYR A 698 3.77 -35.41 17.25
N THR A 699 3.06 -35.89 18.26
CA THR A 699 1.60 -36.01 18.22
C THR A 699 0.93 -34.79 18.84
N ARG A 700 -0.35 -34.60 18.53
CA ARG A 700 -1.19 -33.57 19.17
C ARG A 700 -1.26 -33.73 20.70
N GLU A 701 -1.14 -34.96 21.20
CA GLU A 701 -1.07 -35.24 22.64
C GLU A 701 0.25 -34.77 23.25
N ASP A 702 1.34 -34.79 22.47
CA ASP A 702 2.63 -34.21 22.87
C ASP A 702 2.56 -32.67 22.86
N GLU A 703 1.89 -32.05 21.86
CA GLU A 703 1.62 -30.60 21.84
C GLU A 703 0.81 -30.13 23.04
N GLU A 704 -0.25 -30.85 23.41
CA GLU A 704 -1.08 -30.51 24.56
C GLU A 704 -0.32 -30.68 25.88
N ARG A 705 0.58 -31.66 25.96
CA ARG A 705 1.44 -31.88 27.13
C ARG A 705 2.49 -30.77 27.27
N ASP A 706 3.13 -30.38 26.18
CA ASP A 706 4.16 -29.33 26.19
C ASP A 706 3.55 -27.94 26.46
N MET A 707 2.34 -27.66 25.95
CA MET A 707 1.58 -26.44 26.32
C MET A 707 1.19 -26.43 27.79
N ALA A 708 0.81 -27.57 28.36
CA ALA A 708 0.50 -27.67 29.78
C ALA A 708 1.75 -27.47 30.65
N GLU A 709 2.88 -28.05 30.27
CA GLU A 709 4.16 -27.84 30.97
C GLU A 709 4.66 -26.39 30.86
N GLN A 710 4.49 -25.74 29.71
CA GLN A 710 4.79 -24.30 29.56
C GLN A 710 3.92 -23.43 30.46
N ALA A 711 2.60 -23.68 30.49
CA ALA A 711 1.67 -22.95 31.35
C ALA A 711 1.97 -23.12 32.85
N PHE A 712 2.54 -24.27 33.26
CA PHE A 712 2.99 -24.49 34.63
C PHE A 712 4.36 -23.84 34.95
N SER A 713 5.15 -23.52 33.92
CA SER A 713 6.52 -22.99 34.06
C SER A 713 6.62 -21.46 33.99
N GLU A 714 5.57 -20.78 33.53
CA GLU A 714 5.54 -19.31 33.48
C GLU A 714 5.27 -18.72 34.88
N GLU A 715 6.32 -18.12 35.47
CA GLU A 715 6.19 -17.26 36.65
C GLU A 715 5.45 -15.96 36.26
N GLY A 716 4.28 -15.77 36.87
CA GLY A 716 3.24 -14.84 36.46
C GLY A 716 3.58 -13.35 36.35
N THR A 717 3.04 -12.74 35.30
CA THR A 717 2.52 -11.36 35.31
C THR A 717 1.01 -11.39 35.12
N ILE A 718 0.30 -11.94 36.09
CA ILE A 718 -1.16 -11.77 36.18
C ILE A 718 -1.39 -10.80 37.34
N ASP A 719 -1.82 -9.59 37.01
CA ASP A 719 -2.28 -8.63 37.99
C ASP A 719 -3.56 -9.18 38.64
N HIS A 720 -3.48 -9.56 39.91
CA HIS A 720 -4.59 -10.15 40.67
C HIS A 720 -5.57 -9.10 41.21
N ARG A 721 -5.45 -7.83 40.81
CA ARG A 721 -6.36 -6.76 41.21
C ARG A 721 -7.70 -6.86 40.47
N ASP A 722 -8.76 -6.38 41.13
CA ASP A 722 -10.11 -6.40 40.57
C ASP A 722 -10.16 -5.57 39.27
N ALA A 723 -10.87 -6.08 38.25
CA ALA A 723 -10.91 -5.45 36.93
C ALA A 723 -11.40 -4.00 36.98
N THR A 724 -12.23 -3.67 37.98
CA THR A 724 -12.76 -2.33 38.23
C THR A 724 -11.67 -1.37 38.71
N GLU A 725 -10.72 -1.82 39.53
CA GLU A 725 -9.59 -0.98 39.98
C GLU A 725 -8.63 -0.68 38.82
N VAL A 726 -8.30 -1.69 38.02
CA VAL A 726 -7.43 -1.53 36.85
C VAL A 726 -8.06 -0.56 35.83
N ALA A 727 -9.37 -0.68 35.61
CA ALA A 727 -10.10 0.22 34.73
C ALA A 727 -10.14 1.66 35.27
N MET A 728 -10.33 1.86 36.57
CA MET A 728 -10.32 3.21 37.17
C MET A 728 -8.93 3.84 37.18
N GLU A 729 -7.87 3.05 37.38
CA GLU A 729 -6.50 3.55 37.31
C GLU A 729 -6.16 4.00 35.89
N LEU A 730 -6.52 3.21 34.88
CA LEU A 730 -6.38 3.57 33.46
C LEU A 730 -7.17 4.83 33.09
N LEU A 731 -8.44 4.93 33.55
CA LEU A 731 -9.26 6.12 33.33
C LEU A 731 -8.65 7.38 33.98
N SER A 732 -8.10 7.25 35.18
CA SER A 732 -7.47 8.37 35.88
C SER A 732 -6.19 8.83 35.17
N LYS A 733 -5.44 7.89 34.58
CA LYS A 733 -4.13 8.13 33.99
C LYS A 733 -4.23 8.69 32.57
N GLU A 734 -5.21 8.25 31.79
CA GLU A 734 -5.42 8.75 30.42
C GLU A 734 -6.35 9.98 30.36
N LEU A 735 -7.35 10.06 31.24
CA LEU A 735 -8.39 11.11 31.17
C LEU A 735 -8.38 12.09 32.35
N GLY A 736 -7.48 11.91 33.32
CA GLY A 736 -7.31 12.83 34.46
C GLY A 736 -8.52 12.89 35.42
N ALA A 737 -9.46 11.96 35.32
CA ALA A 737 -10.68 11.95 36.12
C ALA A 737 -10.41 11.35 37.51
N LYS A 738 -10.89 12.03 38.57
CA LYS A 738 -10.92 11.49 39.94
C LYS A 738 -12.34 10.99 40.27
N PRO A 739 -12.50 9.84 40.93
CA PRO A 739 -13.81 9.36 41.37
C PRO A 739 -14.39 10.31 42.43
N MET A 740 -15.70 10.59 42.36
CA MET A 740 -16.44 11.36 43.36
C MET A 740 -16.92 10.49 44.51
#